data_AF-A0A2G6DNJ2-F1
#
_entry.id   AF-A0A2G6DNJ2-F1
#
_cell.length_a   1.000
_cell.length_b   1.000
_cell.length_c   1.000
_cell.angle_alpha   90.00
_cell.angle_beta   90.00
_cell.angle_gamma   90.00
#
_symmetry.space_group_name_H-M   'P 1'
#
loop_
_entity.id
_entity.type
_entity.pdbx_description
1 polymer ?
#
loop_
_entity_poly.entity_id
_entity_poly.type
_entity_poly.pdbx_seq_one_letter_code
_entity_poly.pdbx_strand_id
1 'polypeptide(L)'
;VPSQDVVLGLYYMTREKVNALGEGMYFLDPREVEKAYRTGQAELHARIKVRITEYQKSESGNYVATTNLVDTTVGRAILWMIAPKGMPFALFNQTLGKKAISKLINESYRQLGLKESVIFADQIMYTGFAYAARSGASVGIDDMVIPDAKESIISAAEAEVAEIQEQFQSGLVTAGERYNKVIDIWAAANERVAKAMMENLSTEEVENRQGEMEVQPSFNSIFMMADSGARGSAAQIRQLAGMRGLMAAPDGSIIETPITANFREGLNVLQYFISTHGARKGLADTALKTANSGYLTRRLVDVAQDLVIVEEDCHTHEGIMMTPLIEGGDVKEPLRERVLGRVVAEDVLKLGSEDILIPRNTLLDEKWCDVIDAESVDSIKVRSVVTCDTDFGVCAKCYGRDLARGHIINQGEAVGVIAAQSIGEPGTQLTMRTFHIGGAASAAAKESSIQVKTAGTLKLTNAKFVTNKDGKLVITSRTTELTVIDAFGRMKEKYKVPYGTILSKGDNAEVEAGDIVASWDPHALPIISEAKGFIQFSDIIDGVTVTRTTDELTGLSSIVVQDVGERSTAGKDLRPALKIVDAKGNDVLIPGTDVPAHYFLPGKAIVSITDGAEISIGDALARMPQESVGTKDITGGLPRVADLFEARKPKEPAILAEISGVVSYGKETKGKRRLIITPAEGEAYEEMIPKWRQVNVFEGEMIQRGDVISDGPEMPHDILRLRGVHAVTEYIVNEVQEVYRLQGVKINDKHIEVIVRQMLRKAVVTNAQDSEFLNGEQVEVARVKIVNRKREVEGKPLVEYQRELLGITKASLATESFISAASFQETTRVLTEAAVAGKRDELRGLKENVIVGRLIPAGTGFAYHQKRAEKRQQADMGIDFNSIIVSPEATEKAVIAENEQSSATDEAAQSLAALLNAGLDD
;
A
#
# COMPACT_ATOMS: atom_id res chain seq x y z
N VAL A 1 3.89 19.08 -11.03
CA VAL A 1 2.45 19.41 -10.89
C VAL A 1 2.34 20.77 -10.21
N PRO A 2 1.48 21.68 -10.70
CA PRO A 2 1.22 22.97 -10.07
C PRO A 2 0.77 22.82 -8.61
N SER A 3 1.14 23.77 -7.78
CA SER A 3 0.88 23.75 -6.34
C SER A 3 0.09 24.97 -5.89
N GLN A 4 -0.76 24.79 -4.89
CA GLN A 4 -1.40 25.86 -4.11
C GLN A 4 -2.11 26.89 -5.01
N ASP A 5 -1.62 28.13 -5.03
CA ASP A 5 -2.29 29.28 -5.65
C ASP A 5 -2.52 29.10 -7.15
N VAL A 6 -1.59 28.45 -7.86
CA VAL A 6 -1.74 28.16 -9.30
C VAL A 6 -2.95 27.26 -9.54
N VAL A 7 -3.16 26.26 -8.68
CA VAL A 7 -4.31 25.36 -8.74
C VAL A 7 -5.59 26.12 -8.44
N LEU A 8 -5.59 26.97 -7.41
CA LEU A 8 -6.77 27.78 -7.05
C LEU A 8 -7.17 28.73 -8.19
N GLY A 9 -6.20 29.37 -8.85
CA GLY A 9 -6.45 30.26 -9.99
C GLY A 9 -7.07 29.54 -11.19
N LEU A 10 -6.55 28.36 -11.54
CA LEU A 10 -7.12 27.53 -12.60
C LEU A 10 -8.50 26.97 -12.23
N TYR A 11 -8.67 26.52 -11.00
CA TYR A 11 -9.95 26.04 -10.50
C TYR A 11 -11.00 27.15 -10.56
N TYR A 12 -10.68 28.34 -10.06
CA TYR A 12 -11.54 29.51 -10.13
C TYR A 12 -11.92 29.81 -11.58
N MET A 13 -10.92 29.98 -12.45
CA MET A 13 -11.13 30.26 -13.87
C MET A 13 -12.05 29.24 -14.57
N THR A 14 -11.94 27.96 -14.22
CA THR A 14 -12.69 26.89 -14.90
C THR A 14 -14.02 26.54 -14.24
N ARG A 15 -14.37 27.22 -13.16
CA ARG A 15 -15.67 27.09 -12.49
C ARG A 15 -16.75 27.85 -13.24
N GLU A 16 -17.97 27.32 -13.20
CA GLU A 16 -19.15 27.93 -13.78
C GLU A 16 -20.05 28.54 -12.70
N LYS A 17 -20.81 29.56 -13.08
CA LYS A 17 -21.72 30.30 -12.20
C LYS A 17 -23.04 30.50 -12.93
N VAL A 18 -24.14 30.33 -12.21
CA VAL A 18 -25.49 30.61 -12.69
C VAL A 18 -25.70 32.13 -12.75
N ASN A 19 -26.34 32.61 -13.81
CA ASN A 19 -26.71 34.02 -13.99
C ASN A 19 -25.51 34.98 -14.04
N ALA A 20 -24.43 34.56 -14.68
CA ALA A 20 -23.23 35.38 -14.86
C ALA A 20 -23.33 36.28 -16.10
N LEU A 21 -22.64 37.42 -16.09
CA LEU A 21 -22.67 38.37 -17.21
C LEU A 21 -22.14 37.71 -18.49
N GLY A 22 -22.92 37.75 -19.57
CA GLY A 22 -22.56 37.11 -20.85
C GLY A 22 -23.07 35.68 -21.02
N GLU A 23 -23.91 35.17 -20.11
CA GLU A 23 -24.49 33.83 -20.22
C GLU A 23 -25.36 33.64 -21.47
N GLY A 24 -25.10 32.55 -22.20
CA GLY A 24 -25.79 32.17 -23.44
C GLY A 24 -25.28 32.88 -24.70
N MET A 25 -24.20 33.66 -24.62
CA MET A 25 -23.56 34.26 -25.79
C MET A 25 -22.84 33.22 -26.66
N TYR A 26 -22.76 33.54 -27.96
CA TYR A 26 -22.06 32.73 -28.96
C TYR A 26 -20.81 33.45 -29.42
N PHE A 27 -19.69 32.74 -29.45
CA PHE A 27 -18.39 33.27 -29.84
C PHE A 27 -17.76 32.47 -31.00
N LEU A 28 -17.06 33.17 -31.88
CA LEU A 28 -16.39 32.61 -33.05
C LEU A 28 -15.12 31.83 -32.67
N ASP A 29 -14.34 32.34 -31.72
CA ASP A 29 -13.08 31.74 -31.29
C ASP A 29 -12.72 32.13 -29.84
N PRO A 30 -11.79 31.41 -29.19
CA PRO A 30 -11.31 31.75 -27.85
C PRO A 30 -10.72 33.16 -27.70
N ARG A 31 -10.21 33.75 -28.79
CA ARG A 31 -9.63 35.11 -28.76
C ARG A 31 -10.72 36.17 -28.62
N GLU A 32 -11.86 35.98 -29.28
CA GLU A 32 -13.05 36.82 -29.10
C GLU A 32 -13.57 36.73 -27.65
N VAL A 33 -13.57 35.53 -27.07
CA VAL A 33 -13.94 35.31 -25.66
C VAL A 33 -13.00 36.06 -24.71
N GLU A 34 -11.68 36.00 -24.92
CA GLU A 34 -10.73 36.76 -24.12
C GLU A 34 -10.97 38.27 -24.22
N LYS A 35 -11.26 38.78 -25.42
CA LYS A 35 -11.60 40.18 -25.64
C LYS A 35 -12.88 40.58 -24.91
N ALA A 36 -13.93 39.76 -24.97
CA ALA A 36 -15.19 39.99 -24.26
C ALA A 36 -14.97 40.05 -22.74
N TYR A 37 -14.16 39.15 -22.19
CA TYR A 37 -13.78 39.16 -20.78
C TYR A 37 -12.98 40.42 -20.40
N ARG A 38 -11.91 40.74 -21.15
CA ARG A 38 -11.05 41.89 -20.85
C ARG A 38 -11.75 43.24 -20.99
N THR A 39 -12.80 43.32 -21.80
CA THR A 39 -13.65 44.52 -21.96
C THR A 39 -14.79 44.59 -20.94
N GLY A 40 -14.94 43.59 -20.08
CA GLY A 40 -15.98 43.53 -19.04
C GLY A 40 -17.38 43.21 -19.58
N GLN A 41 -17.49 42.69 -20.80
CA GLN A 41 -18.77 42.30 -21.41
C GLN A 41 -19.18 40.86 -21.06
N ALA A 42 -18.25 40.05 -20.55
CA ALA A 42 -18.51 38.70 -20.07
C ALA A 42 -17.70 38.41 -18.79
N GLU A 43 -18.27 37.64 -17.87
CA GLU A 43 -17.62 37.15 -16.65
C GLU A 43 -16.91 35.81 -16.90
N LEU A 44 -15.84 35.52 -16.18
CA LEU A 44 -15.05 34.27 -16.32
C LEU A 44 -15.89 32.99 -16.23
N HIS A 45 -16.90 33.00 -15.36
CA HIS A 45 -17.71 31.83 -15.02
C HIS A 45 -18.97 31.70 -15.89
N ALA A 46 -19.19 32.62 -16.83
CA ALA A 46 -20.38 32.61 -17.67
C ALA A 46 -20.39 31.42 -18.63
N ARG A 47 -21.55 30.74 -18.69
CA ARG A 47 -21.82 29.63 -19.61
C ARG A 47 -22.03 30.18 -21.02
N ILE A 48 -21.19 29.76 -21.96
CA ILE A 48 -21.14 30.29 -23.33
C ILE A 48 -21.04 29.14 -24.35
N LYS A 49 -21.39 29.43 -25.60
CA LYS A 49 -21.12 28.54 -26.74
C LYS A 49 -20.00 29.12 -27.57
N VAL A 50 -18.89 28.40 -27.70
CA VAL A 50 -17.75 28.84 -28.50
C VAL A 50 -17.34 27.76 -29.48
N ARG A 51 -16.93 28.18 -30.66
CA ARG A 51 -16.36 27.27 -31.66
C ARG A 51 -14.91 26.97 -31.28
N ILE A 52 -14.64 25.70 -30.97
CA ILE A 52 -13.30 25.21 -30.64
C ILE A 52 -12.77 24.38 -31.81
N THR A 53 -11.53 24.66 -32.19
CA THR A 53 -10.78 23.82 -33.12
C THR A 53 -9.78 22.99 -32.32
N GLU A 54 -9.94 21.68 -32.33
CA GLU A 54 -9.04 20.72 -31.71
C GLU A 54 -8.26 19.97 -32.79
N TYR A 55 -7.06 19.51 -32.42
CA TYR A 55 -6.18 18.77 -33.31
C TYR A 55 -5.97 17.41 -32.68
N GLN A 56 -6.29 16.34 -33.39
CA GLN A 56 -5.99 14.98 -32.95
C GLN A 56 -4.79 14.45 -33.73
N LYS A 57 -3.85 13.84 -33.01
CA LYS A 57 -2.67 13.23 -33.61
C LYS A 57 -3.04 11.84 -34.12
N SER A 58 -3.01 11.64 -35.42
CA SER A 58 -3.19 10.32 -36.04
C SER A 58 -1.99 9.40 -35.80
N GLU A 59 -2.15 8.10 -35.96
CA GLU A 59 -1.06 7.11 -35.83
C GLU A 59 0.10 7.36 -36.80
N SER A 60 -0.14 8.03 -37.93
CA SER A 60 0.88 8.44 -38.89
C SER A 60 1.62 9.74 -38.51
N GLY A 61 1.32 10.31 -37.34
CA GLY A 61 1.94 11.53 -36.81
C GLY A 61 1.34 12.84 -37.34
N ASN A 62 0.37 12.77 -38.26
CA ASN A 62 -0.31 13.95 -38.81
C ASN A 62 -1.41 14.44 -37.88
N TYR A 63 -1.60 15.76 -37.81
CA TYR A 63 -2.68 16.38 -37.04
C TYR A 63 -3.94 16.54 -37.89
N VAL A 64 -5.05 15.96 -37.44
CA VAL A 64 -6.38 16.15 -38.03
C VAL A 64 -7.12 17.20 -37.23
N ALA A 65 -7.54 18.28 -37.88
CA ALA A 65 -8.30 19.35 -37.25
C ALA A 65 -9.79 19.04 -37.27
N THR A 66 -10.44 19.07 -36.11
CA THR A 66 -11.89 18.99 -35.95
C THR A 66 -12.39 20.28 -35.30
N THR A 67 -13.44 20.87 -35.88
CA THR A 67 -14.01 22.13 -35.38
C THR A 67 -15.45 21.90 -34.98
N ASN A 68 -15.75 22.08 -33.69
CA ASN A 68 -17.07 21.86 -33.11
C ASN A 68 -17.51 23.09 -32.31
N LEU A 69 -18.82 23.33 -32.26
CA LEU A 69 -19.42 24.30 -31.33
C LEU A 69 -19.68 23.58 -30.00
N VAL A 70 -19.07 24.06 -28.91
CA VAL A 70 -19.09 23.38 -27.62
C VAL A 70 -19.62 24.32 -26.52
N ASP A 71 -20.41 23.75 -25.61
CA ASP A 71 -20.84 24.39 -24.37
C ASP A 71 -19.70 24.39 -23.35
N THR A 72 -19.30 25.57 -22.90
CA THR A 72 -18.16 25.77 -21.99
C THR A 72 -18.30 27.08 -21.20
N THR A 73 -17.32 27.41 -20.36
CA THR A 73 -17.21 28.73 -19.74
C THR A 73 -16.19 29.62 -20.45
N VAL A 74 -16.30 30.94 -20.24
CA VAL A 74 -15.33 31.94 -20.70
C VAL A 74 -13.91 31.59 -20.25
N GLY A 75 -13.73 31.22 -18.98
CA GLY A 75 -12.41 30.87 -18.46
C GLY A 75 -11.83 29.57 -19.04
N ARG A 76 -12.64 28.52 -19.24
CA ARG A 76 -12.22 27.28 -19.93
C ARG A 76 -11.81 27.55 -21.38
N ALA A 77 -12.52 28.44 -22.07
CA ALA A 77 -12.17 28.84 -23.43
C ALA A 77 -10.86 29.63 -23.49
N ILE A 78 -10.63 30.58 -22.56
CA ILE A 78 -9.33 31.29 -22.47
C ILE A 78 -8.19 30.30 -22.19
N LEU A 79 -8.42 29.33 -21.29
CA LEU A 79 -7.42 28.31 -20.98
C LEU A 79 -7.06 27.44 -22.19
N TRP A 80 -7.98 27.25 -23.13
CA TRP A 80 -7.67 26.53 -24.38
C TRP A 80 -6.61 27.21 -25.23
N MET A 81 -6.41 28.53 -25.10
CA MET A 81 -5.37 29.25 -25.84
C MET A 81 -3.95 28.79 -25.51
N ILE A 82 -3.74 28.24 -24.30
CA ILE A 82 -2.43 27.73 -23.87
C ILE A 82 -2.27 26.22 -24.16
N ALA A 83 -3.33 25.54 -24.61
CA ALA A 83 -3.30 24.10 -24.85
C ALA A 83 -2.40 23.75 -26.04
N PRO A 84 -1.48 22.78 -25.90
CA PRO A 84 -0.66 22.33 -27.02
C PRO A 84 -1.51 21.56 -28.04
N LYS A 85 -1.13 21.66 -29.33
CA LYS A 85 -1.82 20.96 -30.43
C LYS A 85 -1.72 19.44 -30.23
N GLY A 86 -2.84 18.74 -30.23
CA GLY A 86 -2.92 17.29 -30.02
C GLY A 86 -3.76 16.88 -28.80
N MET A 87 -3.97 17.80 -27.85
CA MET A 87 -4.80 17.54 -26.67
C MET A 87 -6.29 17.64 -27.01
N PRO A 88 -7.17 16.82 -26.41
CA PRO A 88 -8.63 16.96 -26.56
C PRO A 88 -9.20 18.07 -25.66
N PHE A 89 -10.17 18.84 -26.17
CA PHE A 89 -10.80 19.92 -25.39
C PHE A 89 -11.59 19.39 -24.18
N ALA A 90 -12.08 18.16 -24.23
CA ALA A 90 -12.80 17.51 -23.13
C ALA A 90 -12.02 17.50 -21.80
N LEU A 91 -10.69 17.45 -21.84
CA LEU A 91 -9.87 17.49 -20.62
C LEU A 91 -9.86 18.87 -19.95
N PHE A 92 -10.08 19.93 -20.73
CA PHE A 92 -10.17 21.31 -20.28
C PHE A 92 -11.60 21.69 -19.90
N ASN A 93 -12.61 21.02 -20.47
CA ASN A 93 -14.01 21.31 -20.23
C ASN A 93 -14.57 20.67 -18.94
N GLN A 94 -13.88 20.92 -17.82
CA GLN A 94 -14.27 20.48 -16.49
C GLN A 94 -13.72 21.48 -15.45
N THR A 95 -14.13 21.35 -14.20
CA THR A 95 -13.53 22.10 -13.09
C THR A 95 -12.14 21.56 -12.79
N LEU A 96 -11.11 22.38 -13.02
CA LEU A 96 -9.72 21.96 -12.90
C LEU A 96 -9.21 22.09 -11.46
N GLY A 97 -9.49 21.08 -10.64
CA GLY A 97 -8.80 20.89 -9.36
C GLY A 97 -7.40 20.27 -9.52
N LYS A 98 -6.68 20.10 -8.41
CA LYS A 98 -5.29 19.58 -8.38
C LYS A 98 -5.13 18.24 -9.12
N LYS A 99 -6.05 17.30 -8.91
CA LYS A 99 -6.02 15.97 -9.54
C LYS A 99 -6.24 16.06 -11.06
N ALA A 100 -7.22 16.88 -11.48
CA ALA A 100 -7.53 17.08 -12.89
C ALA A 100 -6.36 17.74 -13.63
N ILE A 101 -5.73 18.78 -13.04
CA ILE A 101 -4.54 19.42 -13.60
C ILE A 101 -3.36 18.44 -13.72
N SER A 102 -3.15 17.62 -12.70
CA SER A 102 -2.10 16.59 -12.75
C SER A 102 -2.35 15.57 -13.88
N LYS A 103 -3.60 15.15 -14.07
CA LYS A 103 -3.99 14.27 -15.19
C LYS A 103 -3.77 14.95 -16.53
N LEU A 104 -4.07 16.23 -16.62
CA LEU A 104 -3.95 17.03 -17.83
C LEU A 104 -2.48 17.16 -18.29
N ILE A 105 -1.55 17.40 -17.36
CA ILE A 105 -0.11 17.43 -17.65
C ILE A 105 0.41 16.02 -18.00
N ASN A 106 -0.07 14.99 -17.29
CA ASN A 106 0.32 13.60 -17.58
C ASN A 106 -0.09 13.18 -19.01
N GLU A 107 -1.30 13.57 -19.44
CA GLU A 107 -1.77 13.28 -20.79
C GLU A 107 -0.98 14.03 -21.85
N SER A 108 -0.63 15.30 -21.60
CA SER A 108 0.29 16.05 -22.46
C SER A 108 1.62 15.32 -22.62
N TYR A 109 2.20 14.82 -21.52
CA TYR A 109 3.48 14.13 -21.56
C TYR A 109 3.42 12.85 -22.40
N ARG A 110 2.33 12.10 -22.26
CA ARG A 110 2.13 10.83 -22.96
C ARG A 110 1.87 10.98 -24.45
N GLN A 111 1.05 11.96 -24.85
CA GLN A 111 0.67 12.13 -26.26
C GLN A 111 1.66 12.97 -27.07
N LEU A 112 2.25 13.99 -26.42
CA LEU A 112 3.03 15.04 -27.10
C LEU A 112 4.53 14.95 -26.80
N GLY A 113 4.90 14.31 -25.70
CA GLY A 113 6.29 14.17 -25.27
C GLY A 113 6.80 15.35 -24.43
N LEU A 114 8.08 15.27 -24.05
CA LEU A 114 8.67 16.14 -23.02
C LEU A 114 8.61 17.64 -23.35
N LYS A 115 9.01 18.05 -24.56
CA LYS A 115 9.18 19.48 -24.90
C LYS A 115 7.87 20.27 -24.78
N GLU A 116 6.80 19.76 -25.40
CA GLU A 116 5.49 20.42 -25.38
C GLU A 116 4.91 20.46 -23.96
N SER A 117 5.10 19.39 -23.18
CA SER A 117 4.62 19.36 -21.78
C SER A 117 5.34 20.33 -20.87
N VAL A 118 6.64 20.57 -21.08
CA VAL A 118 7.40 21.57 -20.31
C VAL A 118 6.87 22.98 -20.59
N ILE A 119 6.74 23.34 -21.88
CA ILE A 119 6.19 24.65 -22.29
C ILE A 119 4.79 24.82 -21.70
N PHE A 120 3.97 23.78 -21.79
CA PHE A 120 2.61 23.82 -21.32
C PHE A 120 2.51 23.95 -19.79
N ALA A 121 3.37 23.27 -19.03
CA ALA A 121 3.44 23.42 -17.58
C ALA A 121 3.80 24.85 -17.16
N ASP A 122 4.73 25.50 -17.88
CA ASP A 122 5.09 26.91 -17.65
C ASP A 122 3.91 27.85 -17.95
N GLN A 123 3.20 27.65 -19.07
CA GLN A 123 2.02 28.46 -19.41
C GLN A 123 0.88 28.29 -18.39
N ILE A 124 0.68 27.07 -17.89
CA ILE A 124 -0.24 26.80 -16.78
C ILE A 124 0.14 27.61 -15.55
N MET A 125 1.43 27.66 -15.21
CA MET A 125 1.92 28.42 -14.06
C MET A 125 1.59 29.91 -14.19
N TYR A 126 1.95 30.54 -15.31
CA TYR A 126 1.67 31.96 -15.53
C TYR A 126 0.18 32.28 -15.53
N THR A 127 -0.62 31.45 -16.19
CA THR A 127 -2.08 31.60 -16.23
C THR A 127 -2.68 31.45 -14.83
N GLY A 128 -2.30 30.42 -14.10
CA GLY A 128 -2.80 30.18 -12.75
C GLY A 128 -2.50 31.34 -11.80
N PHE A 129 -1.27 31.90 -11.81
CA PHE A 129 -0.95 33.08 -10.99
C PHE A 129 -1.76 34.32 -11.38
N ALA A 130 -1.89 34.59 -12.69
CA ALA A 130 -2.61 35.76 -13.17
C ALA A 130 -4.09 35.75 -12.75
N TYR A 131 -4.74 34.59 -12.84
CA TYR A 131 -6.15 34.44 -12.48
C TYR A 131 -6.39 34.17 -11.00
N ALA A 132 -5.41 33.63 -10.26
CA ALA A 132 -5.44 33.57 -8.80
C ALA A 132 -5.44 34.97 -8.18
N ALA A 133 -4.61 35.89 -8.70
CA ALA A 133 -4.60 37.26 -8.21
C ALA A 133 -5.92 38.00 -8.49
N ARG A 134 -6.55 37.72 -9.63
CA ARG A 134 -7.84 38.34 -10.02
C ARG A 134 -9.04 37.74 -9.30
N SER A 135 -8.95 36.52 -8.80
CA SER A 135 -10.07 35.91 -8.06
C SER A 135 -10.38 36.67 -6.78
N GLY A 136 -9.39 37.37 -6.21
CA GLY A 136 -9.54 38.08 -4.94
C GLY A 136 -9.92 37.15 -3.78
N ALA A 137 -9.68 35.85 -3.91
CA ALA A 137 -10.00 34.86 -2.88
C ALA A 137 -9.30 35.25 -1.57
N SER A 138 -10.11 35.45 -0.52
CA SER A 138 -9.66 35.90 0.80
C SER A 138 -10.20 34.94 1.86
N VAL A 139 -9.72 35.05 3.09
CA VAL A 139 -10.26 34.28 4.23
C VAL A 139 -10.69 35.25 5.31
N GLY A 140 -11.99 35.33 5.54
CA GLY A 140 -12.63 36.09 6.59
C GLY A 140 -13.25 35.22 7.67
N ILE A 141 -13.75 35.87 8.72
CA ILE A 141 -14.48 35.20 9.81
C ILE A 141 -15.85 34.67 9.35
N ASP A 142 -16.48 35.36 8.39
CA ASP A 142 -17.80 35.01 7.86
C ASP A 142 -17.74 33.86 6.86
N ASP A 143 -16.56 33.59 6.28
CA ASP A 143 -16.35 32.42 5.43
C ASP A 143 -16.44 31.11 6.24
N MET A 144 -16.25 31.15 7.56
CA MET A 144 -16.26 29.98 8.45
C MET A 144 -17.68 29.65 8.93
N VAL A 145 -18.60 29.32 8.03
CA VAL A 145 -20.03 29.09 8.35
C VAL A 145 -20.22 27.87 9.25
N ILE A 146 -20.83 28.07 10.43
CA ILE A 146 -21.16 26.99 11.37
C ILE A 146 -22.53 26.43 11.00
N PRO A 147 -22.70 25.10 10.92
CA PRO A 147 -24.00 24.53 10.58
C PRO A 147 -24.99 24.63 11.74
N ASP A 148 -26.22 25.09 11.47
CA ASP A 148 -27.28 25.24 12.47
C ASP A 148 -27.64 23.90 13.15
N ALA A 149 -27.51 22.78 12.41
CA ALA A 149 -27.76 21.44 12.93
C ALA A 149 -26.76 21.01 14.03
N LYS A 150 -25.65 21.72 14.22
CA LYS A 150 -24.58 21.34 15.16
C LYS A 150 -25.09 21.13 16.58
N GLU A 151 -25.86 22.08 17.12
CA GLU A 151 -26.37 21.97 18.51
C GLU A 151 -27.24 20.73 18.69
N SER A 152 -28.11 20.45 17.72
CA SER A 152 -28.98 19.26 17.75
C SER A 152 -28.19 17.95 17.75
N ILE A 153 -27.09 17.88 16.99
CA ILE A 153 -26.24 16.68 16.91
C ILE A 153 -25.48 16.49 18.23
N ILE A 154 -24.98 17.57 18.83
CA ILE A 154 -24.27 17.50 20.10
C ILE A 154 -25.22 17.07 21.22
N SER A 155 -26.41 17.67 21.32
CA SER A 155 -27.40 17.28 22.34
C SER A 155 -27.85 15.82 22.20
N ALA A 156 -27.98 15.31 20.96
CA ALA A 156 -28.27 13.90 20.73
C ALA A 156 -27.13 12.99 21.22
N ALA A 157 -25.88 13.34 20.92
CA ALA A 157 -24.72 12.57 21.39
C ALA A 157 -24.56 12.62 22.91
N GLU A 158 -24.81 13.76 23.54
CA GLU A 158 -24.80 13.90 25.00
C GLU A 158 -25.88 13.05 25.66
N ALA A 159 -27.07 12.95 25.05
CA ALA A 159 -28.14 12.07 25.52
C ALA A 159 -27.76 10.58 25.39
N GLU A 160 -27.17 10.18 24.26
CA GLU A 160 -26.66 8.81 24.06
C GLU A 160 -25.59 8.46 25.12
N VAL A 161 -24.65 9.38 25.40
CA VAL A 161 -23.63 9.19 26.45
C VAL A 161 -24.25 9.10 27.84
N ALA A 162 -25.28 9.90 28.14
CA ALA A 162 -25.99 9.82 29.42
C ALA A 162 -26.68 8.47 29.61
N GLU A 163 -27.29 7.91 28.55
CA GLU A 163 -27.89 6.57 28.59
C GLU A 163 -26.83 5.50 28.86
N ILE A 164 -25.68 5.54 28.18
CA ILE A 164 -24.57 4.60 28.45
C ILE A 164 -24.03 4.75 29.88
N GLN A 165 -24.00 5.97 30.41
CA GLN A 165 -23.60 6.22 31.79
C GLN A 165 -24.61 5.62 32.78
N GLU A 166 -25.91 5.68 32.49
CA GLU A 166 -26.95 5.03 33.28
C GLU A 166 -26.88 3.51 33.19
N GLN A 167 -26.60 2.95 32.00
CA GLN A 167 -26.34 1.51 31.80
C GLN A 167 -25.12 1.03 32.61
N PHE A 168 -24.09 1.86 32.73
CA PHE A 168 -22.94 1.58 33.58
C PHE A 168 -23.33 1.61 35.07
N GLN A 169 -24.07 2.63 35.51
CA GLN A 169 -24.55 2.72 36.90
C GLN A 169 -25.49 1.57 37.30
N SER A 170 -26.24 1.03 36.34
CA SER A 170 -27.13 -0.13 36.52
C SER A 170 -26.46 -1.49 36.27
N GLY A 171 -25.20 -1.50 35.81
CA GLY A 171 -24.36 -2.70 35.68
C GLY A 171 -24.58 -3.55 34.45
N LEU A 172 -25.19 -2.99 33.41
CA LEU A 172 -25.29 -3.64 32.12
C LEU A 172 -23.98 -3.61 31.32
N VAL A 173 -23.07 -2.69 31.64
CA VAL A 173 -21.84 -2.41 30.87
C VAL A 173 -20.67 -2.26 31.83
N THR A 174 -19.50 -2.77 31.47
CA THR A 174 -18.27 -2.61 32.26
C THR A 174 -17.62 -1.24 32.05
N ALA A 175 -16.70 -0.83 32.93
CA ALA A 175 -16.03 0.48 32.83
C ALA A 175 -15.22 0.65 31.51
N GLY A 176 -14.60 -0.43 31.03
CA GLY A 176 -13.83 -0.42 29.77
C GLY A 176 -14.74 -0.33 28.54
N GLU A 177 -15.84 -1.08 28.53
CA GLU A 177 -16.84 -1.01 27.45
C GLU A 177 -17.52 0.36 27.41
N ARG A 178 -17.83 0.94 28.58
CA ARG A 178 -18.36 2.31 28.70
C ARG A 178 -17.42 3.31 28.04
N TYR A 179 -16.13 3.26 28.37
CA TYR A 179 -15.12 4.16 27.79
C TYR A 179 -15.05 4.05 26.26
N ASN A 180 -15.02 2.82 25.72
CA ASN A 180 -14.99 2.60 24.27
C ASN A 180 -16.28 3.08 23.59
N LYS A 181 -17.46 2.78 24.15
CA LYS A 181 -18.75 3.24 23.62
C LYS A 181 -18.86 4.76 23.59
N VAL A 182 -18.42 5.43 24.65
CA VAL A 182 -18.43 6.91 24.72
C VAL A 182 -17.54 7.52 23.64
N ILE A 183 -16.34 6.94 23.41
CA ILE A 183 -15.45 7.38 22.33
C ILE A 183 -16.12 7.19 20.96
N ASP A 184 -16.75 6.04 20.72
CA ASP A 184 -17.41 5.73 19.45
C ASP A 184 -18.57 6.72 19.17
N ILE A 185 -19.38 7.04 20.18
CA ILE A 185 -20.47 8.03 20.08
C ILE A 185 -19.91 9.41 19.71
N TRP A 186 -18.85 9.87 20.38
CA TRP A 186 -18.25 11.17 20.08
C TRP A 186 -17.55 11.21 18.72
N ALA A 187 -16.94 10.10 18.29
CA ALA A 187 -16.36 9.98 16.96
C ALA A 187 -17.46 10.05 15.89
N ALA A 188 -18.59 9.35 16.08
CA ALA A 188 -19.73 9.40 15.19
C ALA A 188 -20.37 10.80 15.15
N ALA A 189 -20.54 11.46 16.30
CA ALA A 189 -21.06 12.82 16.38
C ALA A 189 -20.18 13.81 15.63
N ASN A 190 -18.86 13.69 15.78
CA ASN A 190 -17.89 14.52 15.05
C ASN A 190 -18.01 14.36 13.53
N GLU A 191 -18.24 13.14 13.04
CA GLU A 191 -18.45 12.87 11.61
C GLU A 191 -19.79 13.40 11.11
N ARG A 192 -20.88 13.26 11.90
CA ARG A 192 -22.18 13.86 11.59
C ARG A 192 -22.09 15.38 11.46
N VAL A 193 -21.39 16.06 12.39
CA VAL A 193 -21.14 17.50 12.34
C VAL A 193 -20.30 17.87 11.11
N ALA A 194 -19.27 17.09 10.79
CA ALA A 194 -18.44 17.31 9.61
C ALA A 194 -19.25 17.25 8.31
N LYS A 195 -20.13 16.26 8.18
CA LYS A 195 -21.01 16.08 7.03
C LYS A 195 -22.00 17.23 6.90
N ALA A 196 -22.69 17.59 7.99
CA ALA A 196 -23.63 18.72 8.00
C ALA A 196 -22.94 20.06 7.66
N MET A 197 -21.72 20.27 8.15
CA MET A 197 -20.91 21.44 7.82
C MET A 197 -20.57 21.47 6.32
N MET A 198 -20.11 20.34 5.75
CA MET A 198 -19.75 20.29 4.33
C MET A 198 -20.97 20.47 3.43
N GLU A 199 -22.12 19.87 3.77
CA GLU A 199 -23.36 20.07 3.03
C GLU A 199 -23.77 21.55 3.01
N ASN A 200 -23.80 22.20 4.17
CA ASN A 200 -24.12 23.64 4.30
C ASN A 200 -23.12 24.53 3.54
N LEU A 201 -21.82 24.24 3.63
CA LEU A 201 -20.77 25.06 3.01
C LEU A 201 -20.63 24.82 1.49
N SER A 202 -21.04 23.65 0.99
CA SER A 202 -20.79 23.23 -0.39
C SER A 202 -21.76 23.82 -1.41
N THR A 203 -22.95 24.24 -0.99
CA THR A 203 -24.03 24.68 -1.87
C THR A 203 -24.53 26.06 -1.47
N GLU A 204 -24.91 26.86 -2.46
CA GLU A 204 -25.57 28.15 -2.26
C GLU A 204 -26.77 28.28 -3.21
N GLU A 205 -27.84 28.91 -2.74
CA GLU A 205 -29.02 29.19 -3.55
C GLU A 205 -28.86 30.53 -4.28
N VAL A 206 -29.10 30.55 -5.58
CA VAL A 206 -29.01 31.74 -6.43
C VAL A 206 -30.20 31.82 -7.37
N GLU A 207 -30.63 33.05 -7.66
CA GLU A 207 -31.68 33.32 -8.63
C GLU A 207 -31.15 33.14 -10.06
N ASN A 208 -31.76 32.21 -10.80
CA ASN A 208 -31.43 31.97 -12.19
C ASN A 208 -31.97 33.09 -13.10
N ARG A 209 -31.62 33.05 -14.39
CA ARG A 209 -32.05 34.06 -15.38
C ARG A 209 -33.57 34.15 -15.55
N GLN A 210 -34.32 33.13 -15.16
CA GLN A 210 -35.78 33.05 -15.27
C GLN A 210 -36.50 33.49 -13.98
N GLY A 211 -35.75 33.87 -12.93
CA GLY A 211 -36.28 34.29 -11.64
C GLY A 211 -36.61 33.14 -10.68
N GLU A 212 -36.14 31.92 -10.98
CA GLU A 212 -36.31 30.74 -10.12
C GLU A 212 -35.05 30.49 -9.30
N MET A 213 -35.20 29.98 -8.07
CA MET A 213 -34.07 29.63 -7.22
C MET A 213 -33.43 28.34 -7.71
N GLU A 214 -32.15 28.39 -8.06
CA GLU A 214 -31.31 27.25 -8.46
C GLU A 214 -30.19 27.08 -7.43
N VAL A 215 -29.91 25.83 -7.06
CA VAL A 215 -28.79 25.52 -6.16
C VAL A 215 -27.53 25.37 -6.99
N GLN A 216 -26.48 26.13 -6.66
CA GLN A 216 -25.16 25.98 -7.28
C GLN A 216 -24.07 25.63 -6.24
N PRO A 217 -22.92 25.10 -6.67
CA PRO A 217 -21.77 24.92 -5.78
C PRO A 217 -21.27 26.27 -5.22
N SER A 218 -21.06 26.35 -3.90
CA SER A 218 -20.78 27.63 -3.23
C SER A 218 -19.44 28.26 -3.63
N PHE A 219 -19.44 29.58 -3.81
CA PHE A 219 -18.23 30.38 -4.05
C PHE A 219 -17.53 30.84 -2.76
N ASN A 220 -17.86 30.26 -1.61
CA ASN A 220 -17.12 30.45 -0.37
C ASN A 220 -15.62 30.12 -0.55
N SER A 221 -14.75 31.02 -0.12
CA SER A 221 -13.30 30.90 -0.34
C SER A 221 -12.69 29.69 0.36
N ILE A 222 -13.11 29.36 1.58
CA ILE A 222 -12.59 28.21 2.33
C ILE A 222 -12.99 26.91 1.63
N PHE A 223 -14.24 26.83 1.16
CA PHE A 223 -14.71 25.69 0.38
C PHE A 223 -13.92 25.55 -0.92
N MET A 224 -13.74 26.63 -1.67
CA MET A 224 -12.96 26.62 -2.92
C MET A 224 -11.51 26.15 -2.71
N MET A 225 -10.86 26.56 -1.62
CA MET A 225 -9.49 26.13 -1.31
C MET A 225 -9.40 24.61 -1.08
N ALA A 226 -10.38 24.02 -0.39
CA ALA A 226 -10.43 22.59 -0.14
C ALA A 226 -10.90 21.77 -1.35
N ASP A 227 -11.95 22.19 -2.04
CA ASP A 227 -12.49 21.48 -3.22
C ASP A 227 -11.50 21.49 -4.38
N SER A 228 -10.82 22.62 -4.62
CA SER A 228 -9.73 22.70 -5.61
C SER A 228 -8.54 21.80 -5.25
N GLY A 229 -8.39 21.42 -3.97
CA GLY A 229 -7.22 20.73 -3.45
C GLY A 229 -5.96 21.60 -3.43
N ALA A 230 -6.09 22.92 -3.55
CA ALA A 230 -4.99 23.87 -3.47
C ALA A 230 -4.36 23.87 -2.07
N ARG A 231 -5.19 24.05 -1.04
CA ARG A 231 -4.82 24.05 0.37
C ARG A 231 -6.06 23.83 1.22
N GLY A 232 -5.95 23.09 2.32
CA GLY A 232 -7.11 22.75 3.13
C GLY A 232 -7.53 21.30 2.92
N SER A 233 -7.99 20.66 3.99
CA SER A 233 -8.69 19.39 3.93
C SER A 233 -10.02 19.51 4.65
N ALA A 234 -10.96 18.61 4.37
CA ALA A 234 -12.24 18.56 5.11
C ALA A 234 -12.01 18.49 6.64
N ALA A 235 -10.97 17.78 7.08
CA ALA A 235 -10.59 17.71 8.49
C ALA A 235 -10.14 19.07 9.07
N GLN A 236 -9.48 19.91 8.28
CA GLN A 236 -9.08 21.27 8.71
C GLN A 236 -10.28 22.21 8.74
N ILE A 237 -11.17 22.16 7.73
CA ILE A 237 -12.41 22.94 7.71
C ILE A 237 -13.28 22.55 8.91
N ARG A 238 -13.38 21.26 9.22
CA ARG A 238 -14.10 20.73 10.38
C ARG A 238 -13.65 21.39 11.69
N GLN A 239 -12.35 21.58 11.88
CA GLN A 239 -11.83 22.25 13.08
C GLN A 239 -12.13 23.75 13.10
N LEU A 240 -12.26 24.39 11.94
CA LEU A 240 -12.57 25.82 11.83
C LEU A 240 -14.05 26.11 12.13
N ALA A 241 -14.98 25.34 11.55
CA ALA A 241 -16.40 25.66 11.56
C ALA A 241 -17.33 24.56 12.12
N GLY A 242 -16.85 23.32 12.24
CA GLY A 242 -17.62 22.20 12.81
C GLY A 242 -17.37 22.07 14.32
N MET A 243 -16.62 21.03 14.69
CA MET A 243 -16.08 20.82 16.03
C MET A 243 -14.67 20.25 15.94
N ARG A 244 -13.84 20.45 16.95
CA ARG A 244 -12.46 19.94 16.93
C ARG A 244 -12.38 18.44 17.24
N GLY A 245 -13.28 17.91 18.07
CA GLY A 245 -13.43 16.48 18.33
C GLY A 245 -12.52 15.93 19.44
N LEU A 246 -12.21 14.64 19.34
CA LEU A 246 -11.45 13.87 20.34
C LEU A 246 -9.94 14.08 20.20
N MET A 247 -9.24 14.20 21.33
CA MET A 247 -7.79 14.45 21.39
C MET A 247 -7.07 13.23 21.99
N ALA A 248 -5.83 12.99 21.59
CA ALA A 248 -4.99 11.94 22.17
C ALA A 248 -4.17 12.48 23.34
N ALA A 249 -4.07 11.68 24.42
CA ALA A 249 -3.16 11.91 25.53
C ALA A 249 -1.71 11.51 25.17
N PRO A 250 -0.71 11.92 25.95
CA PRO A 250 0.71 11.64 25.65
C PRO A 250 1.05 10.14 25.57
N ASP A 251 0.35 9.31 26.34
CA ASP A 251 0.42 7.85 26.32
C ASP A 251 -0.17 7.23 25.03
N GLY A 252 -0.99 7.98 24.30
CA GLY A 252 -1.69 7.53 23.08
C GLY A 252 -3.14 7.12 23.31
N SER A 253 -3.63 7.13 24.55
CA SER A 253 -5.06 6.91 24.83
C SER A 253 -5.90 8.10 24.34
N ILE A 254 -7.17 7.86 24.03
CA ILE A 254 -8.08 8.92 23.59
C ILE A 254 -8.76 9.53 24.81
N ILE A 255 -8.78 10.85 24.92
CA ILE A 255 -9.43 11.51 26.04
C ILE A 255 -10.95 11.46 25.82
N GLU A 256 -11.70 10.91 26.77
CA GLU A 256 -13.16 10.71 26.67
C GLU A 256 -13.95 12.03 26.55
N THR A 257 -13.36 13.14 27.04
CA THR A 257 -13.97 14.48 26.96
C THR A 257 -13.59 15.17 25.63
N PRO A 258 -14.53 15.34 24.67
CA PRO A 258 -14.23 15.96 23.38
C PRO A 258 -14.15 17.48 23.48
N ILE A 259 -13.58 18.10 22.43
CA ILE A 259 -13.69 19.54 22.19
C ILE A 259 -14.85 19.78 21.21
N THR A 260 -16.02 20.13 21.75
CA THR A 260 -17.24 20.46 20.99
C THR A 260 -17.16 21.81 20.28
N ALA A 261 -16.32 22.72 20.78
CA ALA A 261 -16.08 24.02 20.16
C ALA A 261 -15.21 23.92 18.90
N ASN A 262 -15.30 24.93 18.05
CA ASN A 262 -14.42 25.13 16.88
C ASN A 262 -13.56 26.41 17.03
N PHE A 263 -12.67 26.68 16.07
CA PHE A 263 -11.80 27.85 16.14
C PHE A 263 -12.53 29.19 15.95
N ARG A 264 -13.68 29.21 15.26
CA ARG A 264 -14.50 30.43 15.13
C ARG A 264 -15.16 30.81 16.46
N GLU A 265 -15.67 29.82 17.19
CA GLU A 265 -16.30 30.00 18.52
C GLU A 265 -15.26 30.29 19.61
N GLY A 266 -14.05 29.77 19.46
CA GLY A 266 -12.98 29.87 20.44
C GLY A 266 -12.96 28.69 21.42
N LEU A 267 -11.80 28.48 22.05
CA LEU A 267 -11.58 27.38 22.98
C LEU A 267 -11.50 27.90 24.42
N ASN A 268 -12.18 27.23 25.35
CA ASN A 268 -11.99 27.51 26.77
C ASN A 268 -10.62 27.01 27.27
N VAL A 269 -10.22 27.42 28.48
CA VAL A 269 -8.88 27.11 29.03
C VAL A 269 -8.63 25.60 29.11
N LEU A 270 -9.65 24.81 29.51
CA LEU A 270 -9.52 23.36 29.64
C LEU A 270 -9.39 22.67 28.28
N GLN A 271 -10.24 23.01 27.31
CA GLN A 271 -10.18 22.50 25.93
C GLN A 271 -8.86 22.85 25.26
N TYR A 272 -8.40 24.10 25.43
CA TYR A 272 -7.09 24.52 24.93
C TYR A 272 -5.98 23.69 25.56
N PHE A 273 -5.98 23.53 26.90
CA PHE A 273 -4.98 22.74 27.62
C PHE A 273 -4.95 21.27 27.17
N ILE A 274 -6.12 20.62 27.02
CA ILE A 274 -6.23 19.26 26.49
C ILE A 274 -5.60 19.19 25.09
N SER A 275 -5.91 20.14 24.21
CA SER A 275 -5.37 20.18 22.84
C SER A 275 -3.84 20.33 22.79
N THR A 276 -3.22 20.94 23.81
CA THR A 276 -1.76 21.13 23.85
C THR A 276 -0.98 19.82 23.99
N HIS A 277 -1.57 18.79 24.61
CA HIS A 277 -0.90 17.51 24.82
C HIS A 277 -0.64 16.80 23.48
N GLY A 278 -1.68 16.66 22.66
CA GLY A 278 -1.57 16.09 21.32
C GLY A 278 -0.64 16.92 20.42
N ALA A 279 -0.77 18.25 20.44
CA ALA A 279 0.09 19.13 19.65
C ALA A 279 1.58 19.01 20.01
N ARG A 280 1.91 18.98 21.31
CA ARG A 280 3.30 18.82 21.78
C ARG A 280 3.85 17.45 21.44
N LYS A 281 3.07 16.38 21.61
CA LYS A 281 3.46 15.02 21.22
C LYS A 281 3.74 14.94 19.72
N GLY A 282 2.84 15.45 18.88
CA GLY A 282 3.02 15.47 17.43
C GLY A 282 4.29 16.21 16.98
N LEU A 283 4.61 17.35 17.63
CA LEU A 283 5.86 18.09 17.40
C LEU A 283 7.10 17.28 17.80
N ALA A 284 7.08 16.69 19.00
CA ALA A 284 8.20 15.89 19.51
C ALA A 284 8.44 14.64 18.64
N ASP A 285 7.37 13.93 18.28
CA ASP A 285 7.43 12.75 17.41
C ASP A 285 7.96 13.11 16.02
N THR A 286 7.53 14.23 15.45
CA THR A 286 8.06 14.69 14.15
C THR A 286 9.57 14.93 14.23
N ALA A 287 10.04 15.59 15.28
CA ALA A 287 11.47 15.87 15.47
C ALA A 287 12.30 14.58 15.66
N LEU A 288 11.81 13.63 16.46
CA LEU A 288 12.53 12.38 16.74
C LEU A 288 12.47 11.39 15.58
N LYS A 289 11.30 11.20 14.97
CA LYS A 289 11.08 10.18 13.93
C LYS A 289 11.71 10.53 12.59
N THR A 290 11.95 11.82 12.33
CA THR A 290 12.70 12.27 11.14
C THR A 290 14.11 11.64 11.09
N ALA A 291 14.79 11.54 12.23
CA ALA A 291 16.11 10.90 12.32
C ALA A 291 16.05 9.40 11.97
N ASN A 292 15.02 8.70 12.44
CA ASN A 292 14.82 7.28 12.15
C ASN A 292 14.58 7.02 10.66
N SER A 293 13.81 7.89 9.99
CA SER A 293 13.58 7.78 8.54
C SER A 293 14.83 8.07 7.72
N GLY A 294 15.58 9.12 8.08
CA GLY A 294 16.87 9.41 7.45
C GLY A 294 17.86 8.25 7.62
N TYR A 295 17.90 7.64 8.80
CA TYR A 295 18.73 6.47 9.07
C TYR A 295 18.30 5.24 8.27
N LEU A 296 17.00 4.97 8.13
CA LEU A 296 16.49 3.90 7.27
C LEU A 296 16.87 4.14 5.80
N THR A 297 16.68 5.36 5.29
CA THR A 297 17.04 5.74 3.92
C THR A 297 18.51 5.48 3.64
N ARG A 298 19.39 5.88 4.57
CA ARG A 298 20.82 5.59 4.48
C ARG A 298 21.10 4.09 4.38
N ARG A 299 20.51 3.26 5.24
CA ARG A 299 20.68 1.79 5.21
C ARG A 299 20.18 1.16 3.92
N LEU A 300 19.05 1.65 3.39
CA LEU A 300 18.51 1.19 2.11
C LEU A 300 19.47 1.51 0.95
N VAL A 301 20.08 2.70 0.94
CA VAL A 301 21.10 3.05 -0.06
C VAL A 301 22.33 2.17 0.11
N ASP A 302 22.82 1.96 1.33
CA ASP A 302 24.01 1.15 1.58
C ASP A 302 23.86 -0.31 1.12
N VAL A 303 22.66 -0.89 1.18
CA VAL A 303 22.41 -2.27 0.69
C VAL A 303 22.14 -2.33 -0.81
N ALA A 304 21.55 -1.28 -1.39
CA ALA A 304 21.07 -1.29 -2.78
C ALA A 304 22.01 -0.60 -3.78
N GLN A 305 22.95 0.22 -3.34
CA GLN A 305 23.79 1.07 -4.20
C GLN A 305 24.47 0.33 -5.37
N ASP A 306 24.85 -0.93 -5.19
CA ASP A 306 25.59 -1.71 -6.21
C ASP A 306 24.67 -2.25 -7.32
N LEU A 307 23.36 -2.03 -7.22
CA LEU A 307 22.38 -2.48 -8.21
C LEU A 307 22.24 -1.47 -9.37
N VAL A 308 22.77 -1.84 -10.53
CA VAL A 308 22.72 -1.07 -11.79
C VAL A 308 22.09 -1.92 -12.90
N ILE A 309 21.49 -1.27 -13.90
CA ILE A 309 21.07 -1.96 -15.13
C ILE A 309 22.29 -2.25 -16.00
N VAL A 310 22.60 -3.53 -16.21
CA VAL A 310 23.84 -3.95 -16.90
C VAL A 310 23.57 -4.47 -18.32
N GLU A 311 22.44 -5.14 -18.52
CA GLU A 311 22.09 -5.77 -19.80
C GLU A 311 20.63 -5.45 -20.18
N GLU A 312 20.23 -5.74 -21.43
CA GLU A 312 18.84 -5.54 -21.87
C GLU A 312 17.91 -6.65 -21.38
N ASP A 313 18.30 -7.91 -21.53
CA ASP A 313 17.46 -9.06 -21.27
C ASP A 313 18.25 -10.24 -20.71
N CYS A 314 17.88 -10.73 -19.53
CA CYS A 314 18.44 -11.95 -18.94
C CYS A 314 17.79 -13.26 -19.44
N HIS A 315 16.83 -13.17 -20.36
CA HIS A 315 16.07 -14.28 -20.97
C HIS A 315 15.28 -15.19 -20.02
N THR A 316 15.18 -14.83 -18.74
CA THR A 316 14.39 -15.58 -17.77
C THR A 316 12.92 -15.70 -18.18
N HIS A 317 12.34 -16.88 -17.94
CA HIS A 317 10.89 -17.12 -18.03
C HIS A 317 10.20 -16.96 -16.66
N GLU A 318 10.99 -16.80 -15.60
CA GLU A 318 10.48 -16.65 -14.25
C GLU A 318 9.92 -15.25 -14.00
N GLY A 319 8.80 -15.20 -13.27
CA GLY A 319 8.07 -13.98 -13.00
C GLY A 319 7.27 -14.08 -11.71
N ILE A 320 6.63 -12.96 -11.33
CA ILE A 320 5.70 -12.90 -10.20
C ILE A 320 4.30 -12.77 -10.79
N MET A 321 3.35 -13.54 -10.25
CA MET A 321 1.94 -13.39 -10.58
C MET A 321 1.42 -12.13 -9.91
N MET A 322 1.02 -11.13 -10.70
CA MET A 322 0.39 -9.92 -10.21
C MET A 322 -1.12 -10.04 -10.32
N THR A 323 -1.80 -9.75 -9.22
CA THR A 323 -3.25 -9.71 -9.08
C THR A 323 -3.69 -8.35 -8.55
N PRO A 324 -4.92 -7.89 -8.84
CA PRO A 324 -5.47 -6.73 -8.17
C PRO A 324 -5.54 -7.00 -6.66
N LEU A 325 -5.32 -5.97 -5.86
CA LEU A 325 -5.40 -6.11 -4.42
C LEU A 325 -6.84 -5.85 -3.96
N ILE A 326 -7.50 -6.93 -3.57
CA ILE A 326 -8.88 -6.92 -3.11
C ILE A 326 -8.89 -7.11 -1.59
N GLU A 327 -9.39 -6.12 -0.86
CA GLU A 327 -9.53 -6.17 0.59
C GLU A 327 -10.98 -5.84 0.96
N GLY A 328 -11.73 -6.79 1.54
CA GLY A 328 -13.11 -6.55 1.96
C GLY A 328 -14.03 -6.14 0.80
N GLY A 329 -13.83 -6.75 -0.38
CA GLY A 329 -14.59 -6.46 -1.59
C GLY A 329 -14.30 -5.11 -2.27
N ASP A 330 -13.47 -4.25 -1.66
CA ASP A 330 -12.94 -3.09 -2.35
C ASP A 330 -11.64 -3.42 -3.07
N VAL A 331 -11.58 -3.08 -4.36
CA VAL A 331 -10.34 -3.07 -5.13
C VAL A 331 -9.53 -1.86 -4.68
N LYS A 332 -8.66 -2.05 -3.69
CA LYS A 332 -7.77 -0.98 -3.19
C LYS A 332 -6.76 -0.55 -4.25
N GLU A 333 -6.26 -1.51 -5.02
CA GLU A 333 -5.34 -1.23 -6.12
C GLU A 333 -5.70 -2.10 -7.33
N PRO A 334 -6.08 -1.48 -8.46
CA PRO A 334 -6.45 -2.21 -9.66
C PRO A 334 -5.22 -2.81 -10.34
N LEU A 335 -5.42 -3.88 -11.10
CA LEU A 335 -4.34 -4.57 -11.80
C LEU A 335 -3.56 -3.62 -12.71
N ARG A 336 -4.27 -2.70 -13.40
CA ARG A 336 -3.66 -1.69 -14.29
C ARG A 336 -2.56 -0.86 -13.62
N GLU A 337 -2.71 -0.49 -12.34
CA GLU A 337 -1.74 0.35 -11.64
C GLU A 337 -0.50 -0.46 -11.24
N ARG A 338 -0.68 -1.72 -10.83
CA ARG A 338 0.41 -2.63 -10.43
C ARG A 338 1.29 -3.08 -11.59
N VAL A 339 0.67 -3.33 -12.75
CA VAL A 339 1.37 -3.85 -13.93
C VAL A 339 1.94 -2.77 -14.83
N LEU A 340 1.53 -1.50 -14.67
CA LEU A 340 1.98 -0.40 -15.51
C LEU A 340 3.52 -0.28 -15.51
N GLY A 341 4.10 -0.27 -16.71
CA GLY A 341 5.53 -0.16 -16.91
C GLY A 341 6.32 -1.40 -16.49
N ARG A 342 5.67 -2.57 -16.40
CA ARG A 342 6.32 -3.89 -16.26
C ARG A 342 6.33 -4.63 -17.58
N VAL A 343 7.12 -5.70 -17.65
CA VAL A 343 7.25 -6.56 -18.82
C VAL A 343 6.60 -7.91 -18.55
N VAL A 344 5.84 -8.41 -19.51
CA VAL A 344 5.14 -9.70 -19.42
C VAL A 344 6.15 -10.87 -19.50
N ALA A 345 6.03 -11.83 -18.58
CA ALA A 345 6.90 -13.01 -18.51
C ALA A 345 6.43 -14.18 -19.41
N GLU A 346 5.12 -14.36 -19.55
CA GLU A 346 4.46 -15.42 -20.31
C GLU A 346 3.30 -14.87 -21.15
N ASP A 347 2.98 -15.49 -22.28
CA ASP A 347 1.91 -15.03 -23.17
C ASP A 347 0.56 -14.99 -22.42
N VAL A 348 -0.09 -13.82 -22.43
CA VAL A 348 -1.42 -13.65 -21.83
C VAL A 348 -2.45 -14.05 -22.88
N LEU A 349 -3.24 -15.07 -22.58
CA LEU A 349 -4.29 -15.58 -23.46
C LEU A 349 -5.61 -14.83 -23.24
N LYS A 350 -6.41 -14.72 -24.30
CA LYS A 350 -7.77 -14.19 -24.21
C LYS A 350 -8.72 -15.22 -23.60
N LEU A 351 -9.65 -14.75 -22.77
CA LEU A 351 -10.60 -15.61 -22.04
C LEU A 351 -11.47 -16.43 -23.00
N GLY A 352 -11.36 -17.76 -22.91
CA GLY A 352 -12.16 -18.70 -23.71
C GLY A 352 -11.59 -19.05 -25.10
N SER A 353 -10.39 -18.56 -25.45
CA SER A 353 -9.69 -18.87 -26.71
C SER A 353 -8.21 -19.17 -26.47
N GLU A 354 -7.57 -19.87 -27.41
CA GLU A 354 -6.10 -20.04 -27.43
C GLU A 354 -5.37 -18.83 -28.06
N ASP A 355 -6.11 -17.78 -28.43
CA ASP A 355 -5.54 -16.58 -29.03
C ASP A 355 -4.72 -15.77 -28.00
N ILE A 356 -3.51 -15.41 -28.39
CA ILE A 356 -2.59 -14.59 -27.60
C ILE A 356 -3.08 -13.13 -27.61
N LEU A 357 -3.43 -12.60 -26.43
CA LEU A 357 -3.81 -11.21 -26.24
C LEU A 357 -2.57 -10.31 -26.13
N ILE A 358 -1.63 -10.68 -25.25
CA ILE A 358 -0.38 -9.93 -25.03
C ILE A 358 0.79 -10.91 -25.11
N PRO A 359 1.68 -10.75 -26.10
CA PRO A 359 2.83 -11.62 -26.22
C PRO A 359 3.86 -11.35 -25.12
N ARG A 360 4.67 -12.37 -24.83
CA ARG A 360 5.80 -12.32 -23.91
C ARG A 360 6.76 -11.19 -24.27
N ASN A 361 7.42 -10.64 -23.25
CA ASN A 361 8.38 -9.54 -23.36
C ASN A 361 7.80 -8.21 -23.85
N THR A 362 6.46 -8.07 -23.88
CA THR A 362 5.81 -6.80 -24.16
C THR A 362 5.88 -5.90 -22.93
N LEU A 363 6.27 -4.63 -23.14
CA LEU A 363 6.19 -3.58 -22.12
C LEU A 363 4.74 -3.13 -21.97
N LEU A 364 4.22 -3.20 -20.75
CA LEU A 364 2.86 -2.80 -20.44
C LEU A 364 2.75 -1.28 -20.31
N ASP A 365 2.41 -0.65 -21.42
CA ASP A 365 2.07 0.77 -21.51
C ASP A 365 0.58 1.00 -21.24
N GLU A 366 0.15 2.25 -21.11
CA GLU A 366 -1.23 2.61 -20.80
C GLU A 366 -2.24 2.02 -21.81
N LYS A 367 -1.88 1.97 -23.10
CA LYS A 367 -2.72 1.34 -24.13
C LYS A 367 -2.94 -0.15 -23.87
N TRP A 368 -1.88 -0.86 -23.45
CA TRP A 368 -1.98 -2.27 -23.08
C TRP A 368 -2.78 -2.44 -21.79
N CYS A 369 -2.65 -1.52 -20.83
CA CYS A 369 -3.49 -1.51 -19.64
C CYS A 369 -4.98 -1.31 -19.97
N ASP A 370 -5.32 -0.47 -20.94
CA ASP A 370 -6.71 -0.29 -21.35
C ASP A 370 -7.26 -1.54 -22.07
N VAL A 371 -6.42 -2.28 -22.80
CA VAL A 371 -6.77 -3.61 -23.36
C VAL A 371 -6.98 -4.65 -22.25
N ILE A 372 -6.13 -4.64 -21.21
CA ILE A 372 -6.25 -5.50 -20.02
C ILE A 372 -7.58 -5.26 -19.32
N ASP A 373 -7.96 -3.98 -19.13
CA ASP A 373 -9.22 -3.60 -18.50
C ASP A 373 -10.42 -3.99 -19.39
N ALA A 374 -10.34 -3.76 -20.70
CA ALA A 374 -11.41 -4.08 -21.66
C ALA A 374 -11.71 -5.59 -21.75
N GLU A 375 -10.68 -6.43 -21.71
CA GLU A 375 -10.81 -7.89 -21.72
C GLU A 375 -10.98 -8.47 -20.31
N SER A 376 -10.92 -7.64 -19.26
CA SER A 376 -11.10 -8.03 -17.85
C SER A 376 -10.19 -9.18 -17.44
N VAL A 377 -8.87 -9.00 -17.65
CA VAL A 377 -7.84 -9.97 -17.23
C VAL A 377 -7.58 -9.81 -15.73
N ASP A 378 -7.67 -10.92 -14.98
CA ASP A 378 -7.61 -10.90 -13.51
C ASP A 378 -6.19 -11.10 -12.96
N SER A 379 -5.29 -11.73 -13.72
CA SER A 379 -3.91 -11.98 -13.28
C SER A 379 -2.94 -12.01 -14.46
N ILE A 380 -1.73 -11.48 -14.24
CA ILE A 380 -0.68 -11.45 -15.26
C ILE A 380 0.65 -11.83 -14.62
N LYS A 381 1.37 -12.76 -15.24
CA LYS A 381 2.74 -13.08 -14.86
C LYS A 381 3.69 -12.03 -15.42
N VAL A 382 4.28 -11.23 -14.55
CA VAL A 382 5.22 -10.16 -14.94
C VAL A 382 6.64 -10.51 -14.50
N ARG A 383 7.62 -10.02 -15.26
CA ARG A 383 9.03 -10.10 -14.86
C ARG A 383 9.26 -9.21 -13.63
N SER A 384 10.15 -9.66 -12.76
CA SER A 384 10.52 -8.96 -11.53
C SER A 384 12.04 -8.83 -11.43
N VAL A 385 12.47 -7.82 -10.69
CA VAL A 385 13.88 -7.63 -10.34
C VAL A 385 14.41 -8.82 -9.52
N VAL A 386 13.57 -9.47 -8.70
CA VAL A 386 13.95 -10.61 -7.84
C VAL A 386 14.20 -11.90 -8.64
N THR A 387 13.46 -12.12 -9.73
CA THR A 387 13.56 -13.31 -10.60
C THR A 387 14.60 -13.17 -11.71
N CYS A 388 15.25 -12.01 -11.77
CA CYS A 388 16.26 -11.71 -12.78
C CYS A 388 17.50 -12.58 -12.64
N ASP A 389 18.00 -13.10 -13.76
CA ASP A 389 19.15 -14.03 -13.80
C ASP A 389 20.50 -13.34 -14.03
N THR A 390 20.50 -12.04 -14.35
CA THR A 390 21.70 -11.22 -14.54
C THR A 390 22.67 -11.29 -13.35
N ASP A 391 23.94 -11.52 -13.64
CA ASP A 391 25.02 -11.49 -12.66
C ASP A 391 25.39 -10.06 -12.26
N PHE A 392 25.54 -9.80 -10.96
CA PHE A 392 26.01 -8.52 -10.42
C PHE A 392 25.29 -7.27 -10.98
N GLY A 393 23.99 -7.39 -11.28
CA GLY A 393 23.18 -6.32 -11.86
C GLY A 393 21.77 -6.77 -12.21
N VAL A 394 21.01 -5.95 -12.92
CA VAL A 394 19.66 -6.29 -13.40
C VAL A 394 19.56 -6.03 -14.89
N CYS A 395 18.76 -6.83 -15.60
CA CYS A 395 18.41 -6.51 -16.98
C CYS A 395 17.29 -5.47 -17.07
N ALA A 396 17.27 -4.69 -18.16
CA ALA A 396 16.26 -3.68 -18.41
C ALA A 396 14.84 -4.26 -18.43
N LYS A 397 14.62 -5.43 -19.04
CA LYS A 397 13.29 -6.07 -19.12
C LYS A 397 12.74 -6.55 -17.77
N CYS A 398 13.59 -6.98 -16.83
CA CYS A 398 13.13 -7.37 -15.49
C CYS A 398 12.71 -6.17 -14.63
N TYR A 399 13.27 -4.98 -14.89
CA TYR A 399 12.87 -3.73 -14.22
C TYR A 399 11.70 -3.04 -14.93
N GLY A 400 11.69 -3.08 -16.26
CA GLY A 400 10.71 -2.47 -17.15
C GLY A 400 10.97 -0.98 -17.38
N ARG A 401 9.93 -0.18 -17.20
CA ARG A 401 9.90 1.27 -17.46
C ARG A 401 10.58 2.07 -16.35
N ASP A 402 11.36 3.07 -16.74
CA ASP A 402 11.78 4.17 -15.88
C ASP A 402 10.58 5.07 -15.58
N LEU A 403 10.19 5.14 -14.31
CA LEU A 403 9.01 5.90 -13.87
C LEU A 403 9.23 7.43 -13.93
N ALA A 404 10.48 7.89 -14.00
CA ALA A 404 10.80 9.32 -14.09
C ALA A 404 10.77 9.85 -15.53
N ARG A 405 11.27 9.06 -16.49
CA ARG A 405 11.38 9.46 -17.91
C ARG A 405 10.37 8.78 -18.84
N GLY A 406 9.62 7.80 -18.34
CA GLY A 406 8.52 7.20 -19.07
C GLY A 406 8.89 6.32 -20.26
N HIS A 407 10.15 5.96 -20.47
CA HIS A 407 10.59 4.97 -21.45
C HIS A 407 11.14 3.71 -20.76
N ILE A 408 11.49 2.67 -21.51
CA ILE A 408 12.21 1.51 -20.95
C ILE A 408 13.51 1.96 -20.29
N ILE A 409 13.88 1.37 -19.16
CA ILE A 409 15.05 1.85 -18.42
C ILE A 409 16.34 1.70 -19.22
N ASN A 410 17.20 2.72 -19.15
CA ASN A 410 18.47 2.74 -19.86
C ASN A 410 19.51 1.86 -19.15
N GLN A 411 20.45 1.33 -19.93
CA GLN A 411 21.65 0.71 -19.38
C GLN A 411 22.50 1.73 -18.61
N GLY A 412 23.07 1.30 -17.49
CA GLY A 412 23.84 2.12 -16.58
C GLY A 412 23.00 2.87 -15.53
N GLU A 413 21.67 2.84 -15.57
CA GLU A 413 20.85 3.52 -14.56
C GLU A 413 21.00 2.87 -13.17
N ALA A 414 21.24 3.67 -12.13
CA ALA A 414 21.46 3.21 -10.75
C ALA A 414 20.14 2.93 -10.02
N VAL A 415 19.43 1.89 -10.45
CA VAL A 415 18.10 1.49 -9.93
C VAL A 415 18.08 1.22 -8.43
N GLY A 416 19.18 0.76 -7.85
CA GLY A 416 19.31 0.54 -6.42
C GLY A 416 19.14 1.81 -5.59
N VAL A 417 19.85 2.87 -5.97
CA VAL A 417 19.77 4.17 -5.29
C VAL A 417 18.39 4.81 -5.48
N ILE A 418 17.85 4.72 -6.69
CA ILE A 418 16.50 5.23 -7.01
C ILE A 418 15.45 4.52 -6.15
N ALA A 419 15.52 3.20 -6.01
CA ALA A 419 14.61 2.44 -5.17
C ALA A 419 14.70 2.82 -3.69
N ALA A 420 15.91 2.92 -3.15
CA ALA A 420 16.13 3.33 -1.76
C ALA A 420 15.57 4.73 -1.47
N GLN A 421 15.78 5.69 -2.38
CA GLN A 421 15.24 7.05 -2.25
C GLN A 421 13.71 7.07 -2.38
N SER A 422 13.15 6.30 -3.31
CA SER A 422 11.70 6.22 -3.54
C SER A 422 10.94 5.60 -2.36
N ILE A 423 11.62 4.88 -1.47
CA ILE A 423 11.07 4.35 -0.21
C ILE A 423 11.35 5.32 0.95
N GLY A 424 12.58 5.84 1.03
CA GLY A 424 13.05 6.64 2.16
C GLY A 424 12.53 8.08 2.22
N GLU A 425 12.45 8.79 1.07
CA GLU A 425 11.94 10.17 1.02
C GLU A 425 10.47 10.22 1.44
N PRO A 426 9.56 9.37 0.89
CA PRO A 426 8.19 9.36 1.36
C PRO A 426 8.08 8.89 2.81
N GLY A 427 8.94 7.97 3.26
CA GLY A 427 9.01 7.56 4.66
C GLY A 427 9.25 8.74 5.62
N THR A 428 10.07 9.71 5.19
CA THR A 428 10.32 10.93 5.97
C THR A 428 9.09 11.83 5.93
N GLN A 429 8.43 11.93 4.78
CA GLN A 429 7.16 12.65 4.64
C GLN A 429 6.05 12.08 5.55
N LEU A 430 5.98 10.76 5.76
CA LEU A 430 5.03 10.14 6.69
C LEU A 430 5.20 10.69 8.11
N THR A 431 6.46 10.78 8.56
CA THR A 431 6.78 11.30 9.90
C THR A 431 6.44 12.78 10.04
N MET A 432 6.58 13.58 8.97
CA MET A 432 6.26 15.00 8.98
C MET A 432 4.76 15.30 8.86
N ARG A 433 3.99 14.53 8.08
CA ARG A 433 2.53 14.72 7.92
C ARG A 433 1.75 14.47 9.21
N THR A 434 2.31 13.63 10.09
CA THR A 434 1.80 13.40 11.45
C THR A 434 1.58 14.70 12.23
N PHE A 435 2.37 15.75 11.98
CA PHE A 435 2.22 17.05 12.64
C PHE A 435 0.80 17.64 12.54
N HIS A 436 0.14 17.47 11.39
CA HIS A 436 -1.20 18.01 11.17
C HIS A 436 -2.32 17.17 11.79
N ILE A 437 -2.03 15.92 12.15
CA ILE A 437 -3.00 14.95 12.67
C ILE A 437 -2.80 14.72 14.18
N GLY A 438 -1.58 14.92 14.72
CA GLY A 438 -1.23 14.62 16.11
C GLY A 438 -2.03 15.39 17.18
N GLY A 439 -2.79 16.40 16.79
CA GLY A 439 -3.75 17.07 17.67
C GLY A 439 -5.12 16.38 17.74
N ALA A 440 -5.60 15.74 16.68
CA ALA A 440 -6.96 15.21 16.58
C ALA A 440 -6.97 13.70 16.33
N ALA A 441 -7.52 12.95 17.28
CA ALA A 441 -7.74 11.53 17.12
C ALA A 441 -8.99 11.31 16.25
N SER A 442 -8.84 10.57 15.16
CA SER A 442 -9.98 10.05 14.40
C SER A 442 -9.93 8.53 14.53
N ALA A 443 -10.75 7.99 15.42
CA ALA A 443 -11.01 6.56 15.43
C ALA A 443 -11.99 6.29 14.29
N ALA A 444 -11.61 5.43 13.34
CA ALA A 444 -12.59 4.87 12.42
C ALA A 444 -13.46 3.90 13.22
N ALA A 445 -14.79 4.03 13.10
CA ALA A 445 -15.70 3.06 13.69
C ALA A 445 -15.36 1.67 13.15
N LYS A 446 -15.21 0.68 14.03
CA LYS A 446 -14.97 -0.71 13.60
C LYS A 446 -16.18 -1.19 12.80
N GLU A 447 -15.92 -1.83 11.66
CA GLU A 447 -16.96 -2.45 10.85
C GLU A 447 -17.61 -3.61 11.64
N SER A 448 -18.93 -3.54 11.77
CA SER A 448 -19.78 -4.55 12.44
C SER A 448 -20.56 -5.41 11.45
N SER A 449 -20.42 -5.16 10.15
CA SER A 449 -21.15 -5.88 9.10
C SER A 449 -20.43 -5.86 7.76
N ILE A 450 -20.71 -6.87 6.93
CA ILE A 450 -20.28 -6.95 5.53
C ILE A 450 -21.47 -6.58 4.65
N GLN A 451 -21.29 -5.55 3.83
CA GLN A 451 -22.21 -5.16 2.78
C GLN A 451 -21.59 -5.48 1.42
N VAL A 452 -22.29 -6.28 0.61
CA VAL A 452 -21.85 -6.65 -0.74
C VAL A 452 -22.02 -5.46 -1.67
N LYS A 453 -21.05 -5.24 -2.56
CA LYS A 453 -21.07 -4.08 -3.48
C LYS A 453 -21.51 -4.46 -4.88
N THR A 454 -21.42 -5.73 -5.23
CA THR A 454 -21.68 -6.23 -6.57
C THR A 454 -22.71 -7.34 -6.56
N ALA A 455 -23.58 -7.36 -7.57
CA ALA A 455 -24.49 -8.49 -7.73
C ALA A 455 -23.71 -9.77 -8.08
N GLY A 456 -24.14 -10.90 -7.52
CA GLY A 456 -23.49 -12.20 -7.71
C GLY A 456 -24.12 -13.29 -6.85
N THR A 457 -23.44 -14.43 -6.74
CA THR A 457 -23.80 -15.52 -5.83
C THR A 457 -22.77 -15.63 -4.72
N LEU A 458 -23.23 -15.81 -3.48
CA LEU A 458 -22.35 -16.03 -2.34
C LEU A 458 -21.80 -17.45 -2.36
N LYS A 459 -20.51 -17.61 -2.14
CA LYS A 459 -19.85 -18.89 -1.96
C LYS A 459 -19.01 -18.88 -0.70
N LEU A 460 -19.37 -19.74 0.24
CA LEU A 460 -18.64 -19.95 1.48
C LEU A 460 -17.56 -21.01 1.28
N THR A 461 -16.34 -20.69 1.69
CA THR A 461 -15.17 -21.57 1.64
C THR A 461 -14.76 -21.91 3.07
N ASN A 462 -14.52 -23.19 3.35
CA ASN A 462 -14.14 -23.70 4.68
C ASN A 462 -15.14 -23.37 5.80
N ALA A 463 -16.43 -23.19 5.45
CA ALA A 463 -17.46 -22.79 6.38
C ALA A 463 -18.23 -23.97 6.98
N LYS A 464 -18.27 -24.00 8.30
CA LYS A 464 -19.29 -24.68 9.12
C LYS A 464 -20.20 -23.62 9.73
N PHE A 465 -21.50 -23.85 9.66
CA PHE A 465 -22.52 -22.96 10.21
C PHE A 465 -23.65 -23.75 10.84
N VAL A 466 -24.33 -23.13 11.79
CA VAL A 466 -25.51 -23.67 12.48
C VAL A 466 -26.67 -22.69 12.38
N THR A 467 -27.90 -23.20 12.44
CA THR A 467 -29.10 -22.36 12.41
C THR A 467 -29.60 -22.14 13.82
N ASN A 468 -29.70 -20.88 14.25
CA ASN A 468 -30.22 -20.51 15.57
C ASN A 468 -31.75 -20.64 15.61
N LYS A 469 -32.36 -20.64 16.81
CA LYS A 469 -33.80 -20.63 17.08
C LYS A 469 -34.55 -19.53 16.33
N ASP A 470 -33.90 -18.39 16.12
CA ASP A 470 -34.45 -17.24 15.38
C ASP A 470 -34.37 -17.39 13.85
N GLY A 471 -33.95 -18.56 13.35
CA GLY A 471 -33.83 -18.85 11.91
C GLY A 471 -32.62 -18.22 11.22
N LYS A 472 -31.72 -17.59 11.98
CA LYS A 472 -30.49 -16.97 11.46
C LYS A 472 -29.34 -17.97 11.39
N LEU A 473 -28.53 -17.87 10.35
CA LEU A 473 -27.34 -18.70 10.16
C LEU A 473 -26.16 -18.10 10.93
N VAL A 474 -25.46 -18.92 11.69
CA VAL A 474 -24.34 -18.49 12.53
C VAL A 474 -23.11 -19.31 12.18
N ILE A 475 -22.00 -18.63 11.88
CA ILE A 475 -20.74 -19.28 11.52
C ILE A 475 -20.04 -19.81 12.77
N THR A 476 -19.66 -21.09 12.74
CA THR A 476 -18.98 -21.79 13.85
C THR A 476 -17.54 -22.18 13.52
N SER A 477 -17.03 -21.74 12.37
CA SER A 477 -15.67 -22.01 11.90
C SER A 477 -14.85 -20.73 11.83
N ARG A 478 -13.56 -20.83 12.17
CA ARG A 478 -12.65 -19.67 12.32
C ARG A 478 -11.95 -19.24 11.04
N THR A 479 -11.88 -20.14 10.06
CA THR A 479 -11.20 -19.94 8.78
C THR A 479 -12.18 -19.67 7.64
N THR A 480 -13.42 -19.29 7.96
CA THR A 480 -14.47 -19.07 6.97
C THR A 480 -14.13 -17.88 6.07
N GLU A 481 -14.13 -18.13 4.78
CA GLU A 481 -14.03 -17.10 3.76
C GLU A 481 -15.34 -17.02 2.99
N LEU A 482 -15.88 -15.81 2.89
CA LEU A 482 -17.06 -15.50 2.09
C LEU A 482 -16.60 -14.85 0.79
N THR A 483 -16.93 -15.49 -0.33
CA THR A 483 -16.59 -15.01 -1.66
C THR A 483 -17.86 -14.69 -2.44
N VAL A 484 -17.88 -13.59 -3.17
CA VAL A 484 -18.97 -13.27 -4.11
C VAL A 484 -18.48 -13.63 -5.50
N ILE A 485 -19.17 -14.57 -6.14
CA ILE A 485 -18.87 -15.02 -7.50
C ILE A 485 -19.89 -14.50 -8.51
N ASP A 486 -19.45 -14.18 -9.71
CA ASP A 486 -20.32 -13.81 -10.83
C ASP A 486 -21.01 -15.05 -11.45
N ALA A 487 -21.96 -14.84 -12.36
CA ALA A 487 -22.65 -15.89 -13.13
C ALA A 487 -21.69 -16.80 -13.92
N PHE A 488 -20.47 -16.32 -14.20
CA PHE A 488 -19.41 -17.06 -14.89
C PHE A 488 -18.41 -17.75 -13.95
N GLY A 489 -18.67 -17.77 -12.63
CA GLY A 489 -17.83 -18.44 -11.63
C GLY A 489 -16.55 -17.67 -11.23
N ARG A 490 -16.41 -16.40 -11.64
CA ARG A 490 -15.27 -15.54 -11.25
C ARG A 490 -15.49 -14.94 -9.87
N MET A 491 -14.44 -14.92 -9.05
CA MET A 491 -14.46 -14.28 -7.74
C MET A 491 -14.34 -12.76 -7.88
N LYS A 492 -15.36 -12.01 -7.48
CA LYS A 492 -15.34 -10.54 -7.48
C LYS A 492 -14.97 -9.95 -6.13
N GLU A 493 -15.53 -10.50 -5.06
CA GLU A 493 -15.31 -10.01 -3.70
C GLU A 493 -14.87 -11.17 -2.82
N LYS A 494 -13.97 -10.87 -1.88
CA LYS A 494 -13.48 -11.82 -0.89
C LYS A 494 -13.44 -11.16 0.48
N TYR A 495 -14.08 -11.80 1.44
CA TYR A 495 -14.20 -11.38 2.82
C TYR A 495 -13.78 -12.50 3.76
N LYS A 496 -13.02 -12.17 4.80
CA LYS A 496 -12.81 -13.07 5.93
C LYS A 496 -13.94 -12.87 6.92
N VAL A 497 -14.55 -13.96 7.37
CA VAL A 497 -15.70 -13.88 8.28
C VAL A 497 -15.31 -14.41 9.66
N PRO A 498 -15.42 -13.59 10.73
CA PRO A 498 -15.11 -14.03 12.08
C PRO A 498 -16.03 -15.14 12.59
N TYR A 499 -15.54 -15.90 13.56
CA TYR A 499 -16.36 -16.87 14.31
C TYR A 499 -17.51 -16.16 15.04
N GLY A 500 -18.69 -16.76 15.00
CA GLY A 500 -19.90 -16.23 15.64
C GLY A 500 -20.62 -15.14 14.84
N THR A 501 -20.20 -14.90 13.60
CA THR A 501 -20.88 -13.99 12.68
C THR A 501 -22.26 -14.52 12.30
N ILE A 502 -23.25 -13.64 12.32
CA ILE A 502 -24.62 -13.91 11.89
C ILE A 502 -24.72 -13.58 10.40
N LEU A 503 -24.96 -14.60 9.57
CA LEU A 503 -25.25 -14.47 8.15
C LEU A 503 -26.74 -14.22 7.92
N SER A 504 -27.05 -13.21 7.10
CA SER A 504 -28.42 -12.93 6.65
C SER A 504 -28.81 -13.76 5.42
N LYS A 505 -27.82 -14.15 4.59
CA LYS A 505 -27.98 -14.97 3.39
C LYS A 505 -27.11 -16.22 3.46
N GLY A 506 -27.64 -17.35 2.96
CA GLY A 506 -26.97 -18.65 2.98
C GLY A 506 -25.97 -18.86 1.85
N ASP A 507 -25.31 -20.02 1.85
CA ASP A 507 -24.40 -20.42 0.78
C ASP A 507 -25.13 -20.59 -0.57
N ASN A 508 -24.52 -20.12 -1.66
CA ASN A 508 -25.09 -20.03 -3.01
C ASN A 508 -26.33 -19.15 -3.17
N ALA A 509 -26.61 -18.27 -2.19
CA ALA A 509 -27.69 -17.29 -2.32
C ALA A 509 -27.30 -16.16 -3.29
N GLU A 510 -28.26 -15.67 -4.07
CA GLU A 510 -28.09 -14.48 -4.88
C GLU A 510 -28.06 -13.22 -4.01
N VAL A 511 -27.13 -12.32 -4.32
CA VAL A 511 -26.92 -11.05 -3.64
C VAL A 511 -27.01 -9.91 -4.64
N GLU A 512 -27.64 -8.82 -4.21
CA GLU A 512 -27.65 -7.55 -4.93
C GLU A 512 -26.64 -6.58 -4.32
N ALA A 513 -26.24 -5.58 -5.10
CA ALA A 513 -25.39 -4.51 -4.63
C ALA A 513 -26.10 -3.72 -3.50
N GLY A 514 -25.48 -3.67 -2.32
CA GLY A 514 -26.01 -3.01 -1.13
C GLY A 514 -26.59 -3.94 -0.08
N ASP A 515 -26.65 -5.25 -0.32
CA ASP A 515 -27.14 -6.21 0.67
C ASP A 515 -26.15 -6.41 1.82
N ILE A 516 -26.63 -6.31 3.06
CA ILE A 516 -25.87 -6.71 4.25
C ILE A 516 -25.95 -8.23 4.38
N VAL A 517 -24.82 -8.92 4.18
CA VAL A 517 -24.75 -10.39 4.15
C VAL A 517 -24.29 -11.01 5.46
N ALA A 518 -23.54 -10.27 6.27
CA ALA A 518 -22.95 -10.77 7.51
C ALA A 518 -22.90 -9.65 8.57
N SER A 519 -23.10 -9.98 9.85
CA SER A 519 -23.06 -9.03 10.97
C SER A 519 -22.52 -9.66 12.26
N TRP A 520 -21.78 -8.89 13.05
CA TRP A 520 -21.20 -9.32 14.33
C TRP A 520 -21.02 -8.16 15.31
N ASP A 521 -20.76 -8.48 16.57
CA ASP A 521 -20.36 -7.50 17.58
C ASP A 521 -18.85 -7.20 17.47
N PRO A 522 -18.43 -5.95 17.22
CA PRO A 522 -17.03 -5.58 17.02
C PRO A 522 -16.18 -5.53 18.31
N HIS A 523 -16.83 -5.60 19.48
CA HIS A 523 -16.19 -5.46 20.80
C HIS A 523 -16.24 -6.75 21.62
N ALA A 524 -17.03 -7.74 21.20
CA ALA A 524 -17.10 -9.03 21.86
C ALA A 524 -17.15 -10.18 20.85
N LEU A 525 -16.27 -11.17 21.04
CA LEU A 525 -16.36 -12.43 20.31
C LEU A 525 -17.24 -13.40 21.12
N PRO A 526 -18.43 -13.77 20.62
CA PRO A 526 -19.29 -14.73 21.30
C PRO A 526 -18.73 -16.15 21.10
N ILE A 527 -18.78 -16.98 22.14
CA ILE A 527 -18.54 -18.43 22.07
C ILE A 527 -19.90 -19.09 21.92
N ILE A 528 -20.12 -19.83 20.83
CA ILE A 528 -21.47 -20.27 20.43
C ILE A 528 -21.59 -21.79 20.51
N SER A 529 -22.77 -22.24 20.94
CA SER A 529 -23.10 -23.66 20.98
C SER A 529 -23.45 -24.24 19.60
N GLU A 530 -22.83 -25.35 19.22
CA GLU A 530 -23.18 -26.15 18.05
C GLU A 530 -24.22 -27.24 18.34
N ALA A 531 -24.54 -27.49 19.62
CA ALA A 531 -25.40 -28.59 20.05
C ALA A 531 -26.47 -28.13 21.05
N LYS A 532 -27.62 -28.83 21.06
CA LYS A 532 -28.67 -28.59 22.07
C LYS A 532 -28.40 -29.47 23.30
N GLY A 533 -28.55 -28.91 24.49
CA GLY A 533 -28.43 -29.68 25.74
C GLY A 533 -28.40 -28.81 26.99
N PHE A 534 -27.88 -29.38 28.07
CA PHE A 534 -27.62 -28.68 29.32
C PHE A 534 -26.13 -28.39 29.46
N ILE A 535 -25.79 -27.22 30.00
CA ILE A 535 -24.40 -26.86 30.28
C ILE A 535 -23.92 -27.59 31.53
N GLN A 536 -22.72 -28.14 31.45
CA GLN A 536 -21.94 -28.62 32.58
C GLN A 536 -20.57 -27.94 32.60
N PHE A 537 -20.20 -27.34 33.72
CA PHE A 537 -18.88 -26.75 33.90
C PHE A 537 -17.80 -27.82 34.07
N SER A 538 -16.73 -27.75 33.28
CA SER A 538 -15.56 -28.62 33.38
C SER A 538 -14.33 -27.76 33.69
N ASP A 539 -13.55 -28.13 34.71
CA ASP A 539 -12.35 -27.40 35.15
C ASP A 539 -12.56 -25.91 35.46
N ILE A 540 -13.80 -25.48 35.77
CA ILE A 540 -14.14 -24.13 36.24
C ILE A 540 -14.22 -24.18 37.77
N ILE A 541 -13.13 -23.75 38.42
CA ILE A 541 -12.94 -23.71 39.86
C ILE A 541 -12.64 -22.27 40.29
N ASP A 542 -13.50 -21.72 41.15
CA ASP A 542 -13.38 -20.38 41.71
C ASP A 542 -12.05 -20.19 42.44
N GLY A 543 -11.35 -19.09 42.14
CA GLY A 543 -10.06 -18.72 42.71
C GLY A 543 -8.85 -19.50 42.16
N VAL A 544 -9.07 -20.50 41.30
CA VAL A 544 -7.99 -21.31 40.69
C VAL A 544 -7.93 -21.14 39.17
N THR A 545 -9.08 -21.13 38.50
CA THR A 545 -9.20 -21.01 37.04
C THR A 545 -10.11 -19.86 36.63
N VAL A 546 -11.05 -19.48 37.49
CA VAL A 546 -11.97 -18.36 37.28
C VAL A 546 -12.03 -17.48 38.51
N THR A 547 -12.28 -16.20 38.31
CA THR A 547 -12.50 -15.21 39.36
C THR A 547 -13.89 -14.64 39.20
N ARG A 548 -14.69 -14.75 40.26
CA ARG A 548 -15.97 -14.08 40.34
C ARG A 548 -15.71 -12.61 40.65
N THR A 549 -15.86 -11.77 39.63
CA THR A 549 -15.81 -10.31 39.80
C THR A 549 -17.22 -9.87 40.07
N THR A 550 -17.42 -9.32 41.26
CA THR A 550 -18.62 -8.57 41.59
C THR A 550 -18.28 -7.12 41.35
N ASP A 551 -19.02 -6.48 40.46
CA ASP A 551 -18.86 -5.05 40.24
C ASP A 551 -19.36 -4.29 41.49
N GLU A 552 -18.47 -3.49 42.10
CA GLU A 552 -18.69 -2.81 43.38
C GLU A 552 -19.87 -1.81 43.34
N LEU A 553 -20.25 -1.33 42.15
CA LEU A 553 -21.36 -0.40 41.96
C LEU A 553 -22.72 -1.09 41.76
N THR A 554 -22.75 -2.29 41.19
CA THR A 554 -23.96 -2.86 40.59
C THR A 554 -24.39 -4.17 41.25
N GLY A 555 -23.46 -4.80 41.98
CA GLY A 555 -23.72 -6.04 42.72
C GLY A 555 -23.93 -7.28 41.86
N LEU A 556 -23.86 -7.15 40.52
CA LEU A 556 -23.89 -8.27 39.59
C LEU A 556 -22.54 -8.99 39.61
N SER A 557 -22.61 -10.32 39.67
CA SER A 557 -21.42 -11.16 39.71
C SER A 557 -21.22 -11.86 38.36
N SER A 558 -20.15 -11.52 37.66
CA SER A 558 -19.72 -12.21 36.44
C SER A 558 -18.56 -13.16 36.74
N ILE A 559 -18.54 -14.31 36.07
CA ILE A 559 -17.43 -15.27 36.17
C ILE A 559 -16.44 -14.93 35.06
N VAL A 560 -15.25 -14.45 35.43
CA VAL A 560 -14.17 -14.10 34.49
C VAL A 560 -13.11 -15.18 34.55
N VAL A 561 -12.80 -15.79 33.40
CA VAL A 561 -11.76 -16.81 33.30
C VAL A 561 -10.38 -16.18 33.45
N GLN A 562 -9.57 -16.70 34.36
CA GLN A 562 -8.21 -16.20 34.58
C GLN A 562 -7.27 -16.68 33.46
N ASP A 563 -6.33 -15.83 33.08
CA ASP A 563 -5.27 -16.21 32.13
C ASP A 563 -4.25 -17.16 32.80
N VAL A 564 -3.58 -18.00 32.02
CA VAL A 564 -2.63 -19.03 32.51
C VAL A 564 -1.51 -18.41 33.36
N GLY A 565 -1.13 -17.16 33.08
CA GLY A 565 -0.15 -16.39 33.86
C GLY A 565 -0.64 -15.98 35.25
N GLU A 566 -1.95 -15.78 35.43
CA GLU A 566 -2.59 -15.32 36.66
C GLU A 566 -3.04 -16.48 37.57
N ARG A 567 -3.07 -17.70 37.03
CA ARG A 567 -3.48 -18.92 37.76
C ARG A 567 -2.43 -19.39 38.76
N SER A 568 -2.91 -19.94 39.88
CA SER A 568 -2.07 -20.61 40.87
C SER A 568 -1.36 -21.85 40.29
N THR A 569 -0.28 -22.33 40.93
CA THR A 569 0.52 -23.47 40.44
C THR A 569 -0.30 -24.74 40.19
N ALA A 570 -1.40 -24.94 40.93
CA ALA A 570 -2.34 -26.05 40.76
C ALA A 570 -3.32 -25.86 39.57
N GLY A 571 -3.59 -24.62 39.17
CA GLY A 571 -4.51 -24.26 38.07
C GLY A 571 -3.86 -24.12 36.69
N LYS A 572 -2.52 -24.20 36.60
CA LYS A 572 -1.78 -24.02 35.33
C LYS A 572 -2.03 -25.12 34.30
N ASP A 573 -2.32 -26.35 34.74
CA ASP A 573 -2.65 -27.48 33.85
C ASP A 573 -4.16 -27.64 33.61
N LEU A 574 -5.02 -26.98 34.39
CA LEU A 574 -6.48 -27.05 34.26
C LEU A 574 -6.97 -26.21 33.07
N ARG A 575 -7.98 -26.70 32.33
CA ARG A 575 -8.52 -26.03 31.14
C ARG A 575 -10.02 -25.75 31.31
N PRO A 576 -10.40 -24.56 31.81
CA PRO A 576 -11.80 -24.23 32.02
C PRO A 576 -12.56 -24.37 30.70
N ALA A 577 -13.64 -25.13 30.72
CA ALA A 577 -14.40 -25.48 29.55
C ALA A 577 -15.88 -25.65 29.89
N LEU A 578 -16.72 -25.39 28.90
CA LEU A 578 -18.16 -25.60 28.97
C LEU A 578 -18.48 -26.87 28.18
N LYS A 579 -19.11 -27.83 28.86
CA LYS A 579 -19.52 -29.10 28.29
C LYS A 579 -21.01 -29.10 28.06
N ILE A 580 -21.48 -29.73 26.97
CA ILE A 580 -22.91 -29.92 26.72
C ILE A 580 -23.29 -31.37 26.98
N VAL A 581 -24.27 -31.57 27.86
CA VAL A 581 -24.78 -32.89 28.23
C VAL A 581 -26.26 -33.04 27.90
N ASP A 582 -26.70 -34.27 27.66
CA ASP A 582 -28.10 -34.62 27.49
C ASP A 582 -28.84 -34.60 28.84
N ALA A 583 -30.17 -34.79 28.83
CA ALA A 583 -30.98 -34.85 30.05
C ALA A 583 -30.62 -36.02 31.00
N LYS A 584 -29.75 -36.94 30.57
CA LYS A 584 -29.26 -38.09 31.34
C LYS A 584 -27.80 -37.93 31.78
N GLY A 585 -27.16 -36.79 31.49
CA GLY A 585 -25.78 -36.49 31.85
C GLY A 585 -24.72 -37.10 30.94
N ASN A 586 -25.09 -37.63 29.77
CA ASN A 586 -24.13 -38.11 28.77
C ASN A 586 -23.72 -36.98 27.82
N ASP A 587 -22.52 -37.09 27.28
CA ASP A 587 -21.93 -36.07 26.40
C ASP A 587 -22.68 -35.99 25.08
N VAL A 588 -23.12 -34.79 24.72
CA VAL A 588 -23.68 -34.54 23.39
C VAL A 588 -22.52 -34.42 22.42
N LEU A 589 -22.53 -35.23 21.37
CA LEU A 589 -21.53 -35.17 20.30
C LEU A 589 -21.83 -34.03 19.33
N ILE A 590 -20.79 -33.40 18.79
CA ILE A 590 -20.93 -32.36 17.77
C ILE A 590 -21.52 -32.99 16.49
N PRO A 591 -22.55 -32.40 15.87
CA PRO A 591 -23.16 -32.95 14.66
C PRO A 591 -22.13 -33.16 13.54
N GLY A 592 -21.94 -34.42 13.12
CA GLY A 592 -21.00 -34.78 12.04
C GLY A 592 -19.58 -35.13 12.48
N THR A 593 -19.28 -35.14 13.78
CA THR A 593 -17.99 -35.64 14.33
C THR A 593 -18.21 -36.52 15.56
N ASP A 594 -17.29 -37.43 15.83
CA ASP A 594 -17.30 -38.28 17.05
C ASP A 594 -16.75 -37.55 18.29
N VAL A 595 -16.66 -36.22 18.24
CA VAL A 595 -16.05 -35.40 19.29
C VAL A 595 -17.12 -34.86 20.24
N PRO A 596 -16.96 -35.01 21.57
CA PRO A 596 -17.84 -34.39 22.56
C PRO A 596 -17.93 -32.87 22.40
N ALA A 597 -19.12 -32.30 22.58
CA ALA A 597 -19.36 -30.85 22.55
C ALA A 597 -18.76 -30.18 23.78
N HIS A 598 -17.45 -29.93 23.70
CA HIS A 598 -16.62 -29.40 24.78
C HIS A 598 -15.93 -28.12 24.31
N TYR A 599 -16.35 -26.98 24.86
CA TYR A 599 -15.90 -25.64 24.47
C TYR A 599 -14.90 -25.11 25.48
N PHE A 600 -13.62 -25.13 25.12
CA PHE A 600 -12.56 -24.56 25.95
C PHE A 600 -12.66 -23.03 25.99
N LEU A 601 -12.61 -22.46 27.20
CA LEU A 601 -12.66 -21.02 27.41
C LEU A 601 -11.23 -20.44 27.50
N PRO A 602 -10.90 -19.43 26.67
CA PRO A 602 -9.65 -18.71 26.79
C PRO A 602 -9.63 -17.82 28.05
N GLY A 603 -8.44 -17.37 28.45
CA GLY A 603 -8.29 -16.35 29.50
C GLY A 603 -9.05 -15.08 29.14
N LYS A 604 -9.54 -14.36 30.15
CA LYS A 604 -10.39 -13.15 30.07
C LYS A 604 -11.80 -13.36 29.50
N ALA A 605 -12.20 -14.59 29.13
CA ALA A 605 -13.57 -14.87 28.75
C ALA A 605 -14.53 -14.63 29.92
N ILE A 606 -15.67 -13.99 29.65
CA ILE A 606 -16.73 -13.71 30.61
C ILE A 606 -17.85 -14.72 30.39
N VAL A 607 -18.10 -15.56 31.38
CA VAL A 607 -19.19 -16.53 31.39
C VAL A 607 -20.40 -15.88 32.06
N SER A 608 -21.50 -15.78 31.31
CA SER A 608 -22.76 -15.16 31.76
C SER A 608 -23.85 -16.19 32.10
N ILE A 609 -23.65 -17.44 31.70
CA ILE A 609 -24.55 -18.57 31.93
C ILE A 609 -24.21 -19.30 33.23
N THR A 610 -25.23 -19.92 33.82
CA THR A 610 -25.08 -20.74 35.03
C THR A 610 -24.98 -22.23 34.67
N ASP A 611 -24.30 -23.00 35.53
CA ASP A 611 -24.24 -24.46 35.42
C ASP A 611 -25.65 -25.07 35.45
N GLY A 612 -25.92 -26.02 34.55
CA GLY A 612 -27.23 -26.67 34.39
C GLY A 612 -28.28 -25.90 33.57
N ALA A 613 -27.94 -24.76 32.97
CA ALA A 613 -28.86 -24.04 32.08
C ALA A 613 -29.13 -24.81 30.76
N GLU A 614 -30.37 -24.78 30.28
CA GLU A 614 -30.75 -25.32 28.96
C GLU A 614 -30.32 -24.35 27.86
N ILE A 615 -29.63 -24.87 26.84
CA ILE A 615 -29.14 -24.11 25.68
C ILE A 615 -29.61 -24.71 24.37
N SER A 616 -29.88 -23.83 23.41
CA SER A 616 -30.19 -24.19 22.03
C SER A 616 -28.96 -24.07 21.13
N ILE A 617 -29.05 -24.66 19.95
CA ILE A 617 -28.03 -24.52 18.89
C ILE A 617 -27.98 -23.04 18.48
N GLY A 618 -26.80 -22.44 18.46
CA GLY A 618 -26.58 -21.04 18.11
C GLY A 618 -26.57 -20.05 19.28
N ASP A 619 -26.82 -20.50 20.53
CA ASP A 619 -26.78 -19.62 21.70
C ASP A 619 -25.34 -19.28 22.12
N ALA A 620 -25.13 -18.04 22.59
CA ALA A 620 -23.85 -17.57 23.10
C ALA A 620 -23.64 -18.03 24.55
N LEU A 621 -22.62 -18.87 24.75
CA LEU A 621 -22.21 -19.44 26.03
C LEU A 621 -21.36 -18.46 26.86
N ALA A 622 -20.41 -17.80 26.22
CA ALA A 622 -19.52 -16.85 26.86
C ALA A 622 -19.17 -15.72 25.88
N ARG A 623 -18.70 -14.60 26.41
CA ARG A 623 -18.23 -13.47 25.61
C ARG A 623 -16.80 -13.20 25.93
N MET A 624 -15.97 -13.07 24.90
CA MET A 624 -14.60 -12.61 25.06
C MET A 624 -14.56 -11.12 24.70
N PRO A 625 -14.32 -10.23 25.68
CA PRO A 625 -14.12 -8.82 25.37
C PRO A 625 -12.88 -8.71 24.48
N GLN A 626 -13.08 -8.17 23.29
CA GLN A 626 -11.99 -7.96 22.37
C GLN A 626 -11.37 -6.60 22.72
N GLU A 627 -10.18 -6.61 23.31
CA GLU A 627 -9.42 -5.38 23.44
C GLU A 627 -9.27 -4.77 22.05
N SER A 628 -9.71 -3.53 21.89
CA SER A 628 -9.44 -2.75 20.70
C SER A 628 -7.93 -2.77 20.53
N VAL A 629 -7.45 -3.43 19.48
CA VAL A 629 -6.09 -3.16 18.98
C VAL A 629 -6.03 -1.65 18.89
N GLY A 630 -5.14 -1.05 19.69
CA GLY A 630 -4.99 0.40 19.74
C GLY A 630 -4.97 0.92 18.31
N THR A 631 -5.64 2.06 18.07
CA THR A 631 -5.68 2.71 16.76
C THR A 631 -4.36 2.47 16.05
N LYS A 632 -4.37 1.77 14.90
CA LYS A 632 -3.15 1.47 14.13
C LYS A 632 -2.42 2.80 13.96
N ASP A 633 -1.43 3.02 14.81
CA ASP A 633 -0.90 4.35 15.01
C ASP A 633 -0.20 4.72 13.72
N ILE A 634 -0.71 5.75 13.04
CA ILE A 634 -0.14 6.36 11.84
C ILE A 634 1.39 6.56 12.04
N THR A 635 1.79 6.81 13.28
CA THR A 635 3.16 7.11 13.67
C THR A 635 4.01 5.87 14.00
N GLY A 636 3.42 4.67 14.06
CA GLY A 636 4.07 3.38 14.30
C GLY A 636 4.46 2.59 13.04
N GLY A 637 4.03 3.05 11.86
CA GLY A 637 4.24 2.35 10.59
C GLY A 637 5.71 2.24 10.16
N LEU A 638 6.53 3.28 10.38
CA LEU A 638 7.93 3.26 9.95
C LEU A 638 8.80 2.25 10.72
N PRO A 639 8.70 2.12 12.06
CA PRO A 639 9.31 1.01 12.79
C PRO A 639 8.95 -0.37 12.23
N ARG A 640 7.69 -0.57 11.84
CA ARG A 640 7.25 -1.83 11.21
C ARG A 640 7.92 -2.07 9.86
N VAL A 641 8.02 -1.04 9.01
CA VAL A 641 8.76 -1.12 7.73
C VAL A 641 10.24 -1.45 7.98
N ALA A 642 10.86 -0.83 8.98
CA ALA A 642 12.23 -1.13 9.36
C ALA A 642 12.39 -2.58 9.85
N ASP A 643 11.47 -3.09 10.68
CA ASP A 643 11.50 -4.47 11.16
C ASP A 643 11.35 -5.50 10.02
N LEU A 644 10.54 -5.20 9.01
CA LEU A 644 10.36 -6.02 7.80
C LEU A 644 11.65 -6.07 6.98
N PHE A 645 12.29 -4.93 6.70
CA PHE A 645 13.58 -4.89 5.97
C PHE A 645 14.75 -5.43 6.79
N GLU A 646 14.67 -5.40 8.11
CA GLU A 646 15.62 -6.05 9.00
C GLU A 646 15.37 -7.56 9.15
N ALA A 647 14.29 -8.07 8.55
CA ALA A 647 13.84 -9.45 8.64
C ALA A 647 13.83 -9.97 10.10
N ARG A 648 13.39 -9.12 11.03
CA ARG A 648 13.42 -9.46 12.46
C ARG A 648 12.40 -10.54 12.78
N LYS A 649 12.79 -11.44 13.69
CA LYS A 649 11.86 -12.43 14.24
C LYS A 649 10.86 -11.71 15.16
N PRO A 650 9.54 -11.83 14.91
CA PRO A 650 8.52 -11.40 15.85
C PRO A 650 8.72 -12.09 17.20
N LYS A 651 8.30 -11.43 18.29
CA LYS A 651 8.38 -12.04 19.64
C LYS A 651 7.56 -13.32 19.72
N GLU A 652 6.39 -13.33 19.08
CA GLU A 652 5.46 -14.45 19.04
C GLU A 652 5.10 -14.80 17.59
N PRO A 653 5.98 -15.53 16.88
CA PRO A 653 5.80 -15.78 15.44
C PRO A 653 4.76 -16.85 15.18
N ALA A 654 3.92 -16.69 14.14
CA ALA A 654 3.01 -17.76 13.71
C ALA A 654 3.79 -19.05 13.41
N ILE A 655 3.18 -20.19 13.78
CA ILE A 655 3.75 -21.51 13.51
C ILE A 655 3.14 -21.99 12.19
N LEU A 656 3.99 -22.36 11.24
CA LEU A 656 3.59 -22.82 9.91
C LEU A 656 3.86 -24.32 9.76
N ALA A 657 3.06 -24.99 8.94
CA ALA A 657 3.22 -26.41 8.65
C ALA A 657 4.51 -26.70 7.87
N GLU A 658 5.38 -27.54 8.42
CA GLU A 658 6.67 -27.91 7.83
C GLU A 658 6.53 -28.88 6.65
N ILE A 659 5.56 -29.78 6.74
CA ILE A 659 5.23 -30.75 5.70
C ILE A 659 3.72 -30.81 5.47
N SER A 660 3.31 -31.28 4.30
CA SER A 660 1.91 -31.55 4.00
C SER A 660 1.50 -32.91 4.56
N GLY A 661 0.34 -33.01 5.19
CA GLY A 661 -0.12 -34.27 5.78
C GLY A 661 -1.33 -34.13 6.70
N VAL A 662 -1.70 -35.25 7.33
CA VAL A 662 -2.78 -35.30 8.32
C VAL A 662 -2.22 -34.98 9.71
N VAL A 663 -2.90 -34.07 10.40
CA VAL A 663 -2.50 -33.63 11.75
C VAL A 663 -3.03 -34.59 12.81
N SER A 664 -2.16 -34.96 13.75
CA SER A 664 -2.50 -35.69 14.98
C SER A 664 -1.76 -35.12 16.17
N TYR A 665 -2.23 -35.41 17.38
CA TYR A 665 -1.56 -34.97 18.60
C TYR A 665 -0.88 -36.14 19.30
N GLY A 666 0.43 -36.00 19.54
CA GLY A 666 1.22 -36.97 20.28
C GLY A 666 1.09 -36.83 21.79
N LYS A 667 1.79 -37.72 22.52
CA LYS A 667 1.83 -37.69 23.99
C LYS A 667 2.39 -36.37 24.51
N GLU A 668 1.65 -35.72 25.40
CA GLU A 668 2.02 -34.43 25.96
C GLU A 668 3.29 -34.51 26.83
N THR A 669 4.14 -33.48 26.74
CA THR A 669 5.31 -33.30 27.62
C THR A 669 5.04 -32.14 28.57
N LYS A 670 5.82 -32.02 29.67
CA LYS A 670 5.71 -30.89 30.61
C LYS A 670 5.82 -29.54 29.86
N GLY A 671 4.70 -28.82 29.76
CA GLY A 671 4.60 -27.48 29.18
C GLY A 671 4.47 -27.36 27.65
N LYS A 672 4.63 -28.45 26.88
CA LYS A 672 4.53 -28.45 25.41
C LYS A 672 3.62 -29.57 24.90
N ARG A 673 2.80 -29.26 23.90
CA ARG A 673 1.96 -30.18 23.14
C ARG A 673 2.75 -30.65 21.91
N ARG A 674 2.77 -31.96 21.64
CA ARG A 674 3.44 -32.55 20.48
C ARG A 674 2.42 -32.62 19.33
N LEU A 675 2.67 -31.86 18.28
CA LEU A 675 1.93 -31.94 17.01
C LEU A 675 2.68 -32.92 16.10
N ILE A 676 1.97 -33.86 15.49
CA ILE A 676 2.53 -34.84 14.55
C ILE A 676 1.80 -34.65 13.22
N ILE A 677 2.56 -34.33 12.18
CA ILE A 677 2.05 -34.23 10.82
C ILE A 677 2.50 -35.48 10.08
N THR A 678 1.55 -36.28 9.59
CA THR A 678 1.85 -37.54 8.89
C THR A 678 1.59 -37.36 7.39
N PRO A 679 2.61 -37.39 6.53
CA PRO A 679 2.43 -37.29 5.08
C PRO A 679 1.81 -38.58 4.51
N ALA A 680 1.30 -38.52 3.28
CA ALA A 680 0.75 -39.69 2.59
C ALA A 680 1.83 -40.77 2.32
N GLU A 681 3.06 -40.33 2.04
CA GLU A 681 4.24 -41.17 1.87
C GLU A 681 5.42 -40.50 2.60
N GLY A 682 6.10 -41.21 3.50
CA GLY A 682 7.29 -40.72 4.22
C GLY A 682 7.20 -40.82 5.74
N GLU A 683 8.18 -40.23 6.42
CA GLU A 683 8.26 -40.18 7.88
C GLU A 683 7.38 -39.05 8.45
N ALA A 684 6.79 -39.29 9.62
CA ALA A 684 6.01 -38.28 10.33
C ALA A 684 6.91 -37.17 10.88
N TYR A 685 6.53 -35.91 10.67
CA TYR A 685 7.20 -34.76 11.25
C TYR A 685 6.57 -34.39 12.57
N GLU A 686 7.39 -34.05 13.56
CA GLU A 686 6.92 -33.74 14.90
C GLU A 686 7.40 -32.37 15.36
N GLU A 687 6.46 -31.57 15.87
CA GLU A 687 6.73 -30.23 16.37
C GLU A 687 6.19 -30.04 17.79
N MET A 688 6.97 -29.35 18.62
CA MET A 688 6.66 -29.14 20.04
C MET A 688 6.12 -27.73 20.26
N ILE A 689 4.79 -27.60 20.27
CA ILE A 689 4.07 -26.33 20.42
C ILE A 689 3.84 -26.02 21.90
N PRO A 690 4.12 -24.81 22.40
CA PRO A 690 3.80 -24.45 23.79
C PRO A 690 2.32 -24.59 24.12
N LYS A 691 1.98 -25.16 25.29
CA LYS A 691 0.58 -25.47 25.67
C LYS A 691 -0.33 -24.24 25.81
N TRP A 692 0.24 -23.08 26.13
CA TRP A 692 -0.48 -21.81 26.26
C TRP A 692 -0.85 -21.21 24.90
N ARG A 693 -0.25 -21.71 23.82
CA ARG A 693 -0.47 -21.19 22.48
C ARG A 693 -1.70 -21.82 21.85
N GLN A 694 -2.55 -20.99 21.26
CA GLN A 694 -3.74 -21.47 20.57
C GLN A 694 -3.38 -22.09 19.22
N VAL A 695 -3.89 -23.30 18.97
CA VAL A 695 -3.72 -24.02 17.71
C VAL A 695 -5.06 -23.98 16.98
N ASN A 696 -5.03 -23.57 15.71
CA ASN A 696 -6.22 -23.38 14.87
C ASN A 696 -6.66 -24.67 14.17
N VAL A 697 -5.78 -25.66 14.11
CA VAL A 697 -5.98 -26.89 13.33
C VAL A 697 -6.54 -28.01 14.21
N PHE A 698 -7.53 -28.71 13.67
CA PHE A 698 -8.14 -29.87 14.35
C PHE A 698 -7.37 -31.16 14.10
N GLU A 699 -7.56 -32.13 14.98
CA GLU A 699 -7.05 -33.48 14.77
C GLU A 699 -7.78 -34.17 13.61
N GLY A 700 -7.03 -34.82 12.72
CA GLY A 700 -7.55 -35.45 11.50
C GLY A 700 -7.68 -34.51 10.31
N GLU A 701 -7.38 -33.21 10.47
CA GLU A 701 -7.40 -32.24 9.36
C GLU A 701 -6.18 -32.42 8.45
N MET A 702 -6.39 -32.30 7.14
CA MET A 702 -5.33 -32.33 6.14
C MET A 702 -4.83 -30.91 5.91
N ILE A 703 -3.53 -30.69 6.15
CA ILE A 703 -2.88 -29.39 5.95
C ILE A 703 -1.81 -29.48 4.86
N GLN A 704 -1.58 -28.37 4.18
CA GLN A 704 -0.51 -28.22 3.21
C GLN A 704 0.71 -27.57 3.88
N ARG A 705 1.90 -27.89 3.35
CA ARG A 705 3.15 -27.24 3.75
C ARG A 705 3.02 -25.72 3.60
N GLY A 706 3.28 -25.02 4.69
CA GLY A 706 3.19 -23.56 4.78
C GLY A 706 1.84 -23.03 5.32
N ASP A 707 0.87 -23.89 5.66
CA ASP A 707 -0.38 -23.46 6.30
C ASP A 707 -0.17 -22.99 7.74
N VAL A 708 -1.02 -22.07 8.21
CA VAL A 708 -0.92 -21.48 9.56
C VAL A 708 -1.52 -22.43 10.59
N ILE A 709 -0.67 -22.95 11.48
CA ILE A 709 -1.07 -23.84 12.57
C ILE A 709 -1.52 -23.03 13.79
N SER A 710 -0.83 -21.93 14.07
CA SER A 710 -1.06 -21.08 15.24
C SER A 710 -0.96 -19.61 14.88
N ASP A 711 -1.85 -18.82 15.46
CA ASP A 711 -1.92 -17.37 15.22
C ASP A 711 -0.63 -16.64 15.63
N GLY A 712 -0.35 -15.56 14.90
CA GLY A 712 0.76 -14.65 15.12
C GLY A 712 1.20 -13.99 13.81
N PRO A 713 2.13 -13.04 13.86
CA PRO A 713 2.77 -12.52 12.66
C PRO A 713 3.62 -13.60 11.99
N GLU A 714 3.44 -13.81 10.69
CA GLU A 714 4.25 -14.75 9.93
C GLU A 714 5.72 -14.29 9.86
N MET A 715 6.64 -15.26 9.97
CA MET A 715 8.07 -15.01 9.87
C MET A 715 8.53 -15.03 8.41
N PRO A 716 9.17 -13.95 7.90
CA PRO A 716 9.71 -13.93 6.54
C PRO A 716 10.67 -15.09 6.22
N HIS A 717 11.44 -15.55 7.21
CA HIS A 717 12.36 -16.68 7.05
C HIS A 717 11.62 -18.00 6.81
N ASP A 718 10.52 -18.24 7.52
CA ASP A 718 9.73 -19.46 7.34
C ASP A 718 8.93 -19.41 6.04
N ILE A 719 8.43 -18.23 5.64
CA ILE A 719 7.81 -18.04 4.33
C ILE A 719 8.81 -18.39 3.21
N LEU A 720 10.05 -17.89 3.27
CA LEU A 720 11.07 -18.22 2.27
C LEU A 720 11.36 -19.73 2.22
N ARG A 721 11.50 -20.38 3.39
CA ARG A 721 11.86 -21.80 3.50
C ARG A 721 10.72 -22.73 3.09
N LEU A 722 9.47 -22.37 3.36
CA LEU A 722 8.29 -23.22 3.15
C LEU A 722 7.57 -22.93 1.84
N ARG A 723 7.36 -21.63 1.52
CA ARG A 723 6.58 -21.19 0.34
C ARG A 723 7.46 -20.66 -0.80
N GLY A 724 8.75 -20.38 -0.55
CA GLY A 724 9.72 -20.00 -1.57
C GLY A 724 9.88 -18.48 -1.78
N VAL A 725 10.69 -18.12 -2.79
CA VAL A 725 11.14 -16.74 -3.05
C VAL A 725 9.99 -15.81 -3.48
N HIS A 726 9.06 -16.31 -4.31
CA HIS A 726 7.94 -15.52 -4.79
C HIS A 726 7.01 -15.12 -3.64
N ALA A 727 6.65 -16.09 -2.79
CA ALA A 727 5.77 -15.87 -1.65
C ALA A 727 6.35 -14.88 -0.62
N VAL A 728 7.65 -14.98 -0.30
CA VAL A 728 8.28 -14.02 0.63
C VAL A 728 8.38 -12.62 0.02
N THR A 729 8.58 -12.53 -1.30
CA THR A 729 8.63 -11.25 -2.01
C THR A 729 7.27 -10.58 -1.97
N GLU A 730 6.22 -11.31 -2.31
CA GLU A 730 4.84 -10.83 -2.26
C GLU A 730 4.45 -10.39 -0.84
N TYR A 731 4.79 -11.18 0.18
CA TYR A 731 4.54 -10.82 1.57
C TYR A 731 5.22 -9.50 1.97
N ILE A 732 6.52 -9.36 1.73
CA ILE A 732 7.27 -8.14 2.10
C ILE A 732 6.74 -6.93 1.32
N VAL A 733 6.48 -7.08 0.02
CA VAL A 733 5.94 -6.00 -0.81
C VAL A 733 4.58 -5.56 -0.30
N ASN A 734 3.65 -6.49 -0.08
CA ASN A 734 2.30 -6.17 0.35
C ASN A 734 2.25 -5.53 1.76
N GLU A 735 3.02 -6.05 2.71
CA GLU A 735 3.10 -5.51 4.08
C GLU A 735 3.71 -4.10 4.13
N VAL A 736 4.81 -3.88 3.41
CA VAL A 736 5.43 -2.56 3.33
C VAL A 736 4.48 -1.59 2.62
N GLN A 737 3.86 -2.02 1.51
CA GLN A 737 2.89 -1.20 0.78
C GLN A 737 1.67 -0.86 1.63
N GLU A 738 1.17 -1.76 2.49
CA GLU A 738 0.03 -1.45 3.37
C GLU A 738 0.33 -0.22 4.23
N VAL A 739 1.54 -0.14 4.78
CA VAL A 739 1.97 1.01 5.60
C VAL A 739 1.97 2.31 4.80
N TYR A 740 2.50 2.31 3.58
CA TYR A 740 2.53 3.50 2.73
C TYR A 740 1.13 3.87 2.19
N ARG A 741 0.32 2.88 1.82
CA ARG A 741 -1.06 3.03 1.32
C ARG A 741 -1.98 3.59 2.39
N LEU A 742 -1.88 3.14 3.64
CA LEU A 742 -2.61 3.70 4.78
C LEU A 742 -2.38 5.21 4.93
N GLN A 743 -1.26 5.73 4.43
CA GLN A 743 -0.90 7.14 4.47
C GLN A 743 -1.16 7.88 3.14
N GLY A 744 -1.78 7.21 2.17
CA GLY A 744 -2.05 7.75 0.84
C GLY A 744 -0.80 8.01 0.01
N VAL A 745 0.32 7.37 0.34
CA VAL A 745 1.55 7.41 -0.46
C VAL A 745 1.57 6.19 -1.38
N LYS A 746 1.60 6.44 -2.69
CA LYS A 746 1.74 5.40 -3.69
C LYS A 746 3.22 5.21 -4.05
N ILE A 747 3.74 4.01 -3.85
CA ILE A 747 5.08 3.58 -4.30
C ILE A 747 4.87 2.43 -5.27
N ASN A 748 5.71 2.31 -6.30
CA ASN A 748 5.64 1.13 -7.18
C ASN A 748 6.38 -0.06 -6.57
N ASP A 749 5.76 -1.24 -6.63
CA ASP A 749 6.28 -2.52 -6.11
C ASP A 749 7.73 -2.81 -6.54
N LYS A 750 8.15 -2.36 -7.74
CA LYS A 750 9.51 -2.58 -8.27
C LYS A 750 10.62 -2.06 -7.35
N HIS A 751 10.37 -0.98 -6.61
CA HIS A 751 11.36 -0.42 -5.69
C HIS A 751 11.56 -1.30 -4.46
N ILE A 752 10.49 -1.89 -3.93
CA ILE A 752 10.57 -2.80 -2.79
C ILE A 752 11.19 -4.12 -3.23
N GLU A 753 10.85 -4.61 -4.43
CA GLU A 753 11.48 -5.80 -5.05
C GLU A 753 13.00 -5.65 -5.18
N VAL A 754 13.50 -4.46 -5.52
CA VAL A 754 14.95 -4.17 -5.56
C VAL A 754 15.59 -4.41 -4.19
N ILE A 755 14.95 -3.98 -3.10
CA ILE A 755 15.47 -4.20 -1.74
C ILE A 755 15.38 -5.68 -1.35
N VAL A 756 14.26 -6.34 -1.66
CA VAL A 756 14.07 -7.78 -1.40
C VAL A 756 15.13 -8.61 -2.13
N ARG A 757 15.47 -8.26 -3.38
CA ARG A 757 16.55 -8.91 -4.11
C ARG A 757 17.87 -8.84 -3.34
N GLN A 758 18.19 -7.68 -2.75
CA GLN A 758 19.41 -7.51 -1.97
C GLN A 758 19.38 -8.25 -0.63
N MET A 759 18.21 -8.36 0.00
CA MET A 759 18.02 -9.20 1.19
C MET A 759 18.25 -10.69 0.90
N LEU A 760 17.95 -11.14 -0.34
CA LEU A 760 18.13 -12.50 -0.84
C LEU A 760 19.45 -12.73 -1.60
N ARG A 761 20.44 -11.84 -1.42
CA ARG A 761 21.71 -11.90 -2.17
C ARG A 761 22.59 -13.11 -1.79
N LYS A 762 22.43 -13.63 -0.58
CA LYS A 762 23.23 -14.75 -0.06
C LYS A 762 22.47 -16.08 -0.11
N ALA A 763 23.23 -17.16 -0.22
CA ALA A 763 22.76 -18.52 -0.15
C ALA A 763 23.71 -19.36 0.71
N VAL A 764 23.15 -20.37 1.37
CA VAL A 764 23.89 -21.39 2.10
C VAL A 764 24.01 -22.63 1.21
N VAL A 765 25.23 -23.12 1.01
CA VAL A 765 25.49 -24.35 0.24
C VAL A 765 25.09 -25.56 1.09
N THR A 766 24.13 -26.34 0.62
CA THR A 766 23.70 -27.58 1.30
C THR A 766 24.61 -28.74 0.92
N ASN A 767 24.93 -28.85 -0.36
CA ASN A 767 25.82 -29.87 -0.89
C ASN A 767 26.76 -29.26 -1.93
N ALA A 768 28.00 -29.05 -1.53
CA ALA A 768 29.07 -28.49 -2.33
C ALA A 768 29.51 -29.43 -3.46
N GLN A 769 29.29 -30.74 -3.32
CA GLN A 769 29.90 -31.75 -4.20
C GLN A 769 31.43 -31.48 -4.35
N ASP A 770 32.02 -31.81 -5.49
CA ASP A 770 33.44 -31.51 -5.79
C ASP A 770 33.65 -30.05 -6.30
N SER A 771 33.11 -29.05 -5.57
CA SER A 771 33.25 -27.62 -5.92
C SER A 771 34.30 -26.91 -5.06
N GLU A 772 34.51 -25.62 -5.34
CA GLU A 772 35.29 -24.71 -4.49
C GLU A 772 34.60 -24.35 -3.16
N PHE A 773 33.34 -24.73 -2.94
CA PHE A 773 32.57 -24.35 -1.76
C PHE A 773 32.64 -25.39 -0.64
N LEU A 774 32.36 -24.94 0.59
CA LEU A 774 32.18 -25.81 1.75
C LEU A 774 30.69 -26.00 2.06
N ASN A 775 30.33 -27.18 2.60
CA ASN A 775 28.97 -27.41 3.09
C ASN A 775 28.68 -26.49 4.29
N GLY A 776 27.56 -25.76 4.23
CA GLY A 776 27.19 -24.76 5.20
C GLY A 776 27.83 -23.38 4.99
N GLU A 777 28.62 -23.20 3.93
CA GLU A 777 29.21 -21.89 3.60
C GLU A 777 28.16 -20.91 3.08
N GLN A 778 28.21 -19.67 3.57
CA GLN A 778 27.40 -18.56 3.08
C GLN A 778 28.12 -17.85 1.94
N VAL A 779 27.54 -17.94 0.75
CA VAL A 779 28.11 -17.42 -0.50
C VAL A 779 27.11 -16.55 -1.25
N GLU A 780 27.59 -15.72 -2.16
CA GLU A 780 26.70 -14.91 -3.00
C GLU A 780 26.04 -15.76 -4.10
N VAL A 781 24.73 -15.57 -4.30
CA VAL A 781 23.94 -16.34 -5.28
C VAL A 781 24.52 -16.22 -6.69
N ALA A 782 25.00 -15.03 -7.08
CA ALA A 782 25.63 -14.81 -8.39
C ALA A 782 26.85 -15.73 -8.58
N ARG A 783 27.71 -15.86 -7.57
CA ARG A 783 28.90 -16.72 -7.64
C ARG A 783 28.51 -18.20 -7.79
N VAL A 784 27.54 -18.67 -7.00
CA VAL A 784 27.06 -20.06 -7.11
C VAL A 784 26.46 -20.34 -8.48
N LYS A 785 25.69 -19.41 -9.04
CA LYS A 785 25.12 -19.53 -10.40
C LYS A 785 26.21 -19.57 -11.48
N ILE A 786 27.26 -18.76 -11.36
CA ILE A 786 28.40 -18.78 -12.29
C ILE A 786 29.11 -20.14 -12.25
N VAL A 787 29.36 -20.66 -11.04
CA VAL A 787 29.98 -21.98 -10.86
C VAL A 787 29.10 -23.09 -11.41
N ASN A 788 27.80 -23.07 -11.14
CA ASN A 788 26.86 -24.08 -11.65
C ASN A 788 26.79 -24.08 -13.18
N ARG A 789 26.74 -22.90 -13.84
CA ARG A 789 26.81 -22.82 -15.31
C ARG A 789 28.10 -23.43 -15.88
N LYS A 790 29.25 -23.20 -15.23
CA LYS A 790 30.52 -23.83 -15.65
C LYS A 790 30.48 -25.36 -15.48
N ARG A 791 29.96 -25.84 -14.35
CA ARG A 791 29.87 -27.28 -14.06
C ARG A 791 28.89 -28.00 -14.97
N GLU A 792 27.79 -27.34 -15.35
CA GLU A 792 26.83 -27.86 -16.31
C GLU A 792 27.48 -28.10 -17.68
N VAL A 793 28.27 -27.14 -18.17
CA VAL A 793 29.06 -27.30 -19.42
C VAL A 793 30.08 -28.42 -19.31
N GLU A 794 30.66 -28.64 -18.13
CA GLU A 794 31.58 -29.75 -17.84
C GLU A 794 30.90 -31.10 -17.57
N GLY A 795 29.55 -31.16 -17.52
CA GLY A 795 28.78 -32.36 -17.20
C GLY A 795 28.93 -32.85 -15.75
N LYS A 796 29.35 -31.98 -14.82
CA LYS A 796 29.53 -32.28 -13.40
C LYS A 796 28.23 -32.04 -12.61
N PRO A 797 28.04 -32.71 -11.45
CA PRO A 797 26.89 -32.45 -10.59
C PRO A 797 26.89 -30.99 -10.12
N LEU A 798 25.70 -30.39 -10.12
CA LEU A 798 25.49 -29.01 -9.69
C LEU A 798 25.65 -28.87 -8.17
N VAL A 799 26.06 -27.69 -7.73
CA VAL A 799 26.07 -27.33 -6.31
C VAL A 799 24.64 -27.05 -5.87
N GLU A 800 24.20 -27.74 -4.81
CA GLU A 800 22.90 -27.49 -4.18
C GLU A 800 23.04 -26.38 -3.13
N TYR A 801 22.12 -25.44 -3.16
CA TYR A 801 22.10 -24.31 -2.25
C TYR A 801 20.68 -23.87 -1.91
N GLN A 802 20.52 -23.24 -0.76
CA GLN A 802 19.28 -22.61 -0.32
C GLN A 802 19.50 -21.12 -0.13
N ARG A 803 18.59 -20.28 -0.67
CA ARG A 803 18.68 -18.84 -0.45
C ARG A 803 18.43 -18.51 1.02
N GLU A 804 19.13 -17.50 1.52
CA GLU A 804 18.99 -17.01 2.88
C GLU A 804 18.46 -15.57 2.84
N LEU A 805 17.50 -15.28 3.73
CA LEU A 805 16.99 -13.92 3.90
C LEU A 805 17.79 -13.21 4.98
N LEU A 806 18.56 -12.20 4.60
CA LEU A 806 19.32 -11.35 5.52
C LEU A 806 18.65 -9.98 5.65
N GLY A 807 18.58 -9.46 6.87
CA GLY A 807 18.18 -8.07 7.10
C GLY A 807 19.18 -7.09 6.47
N ILE A 808 18.70 -5.91 6.04
CA ILE A 808 19.49 -4.96 5.23
C ILE A 808 20.85 -4.57 5.84
N THR A 809 20.98 -4.43 7.17
CA THR A 809 22.27 -4.13 7.81
C THR A 809 23.22 -5.33 7.88
N LYS A 810 22.71 -6.56 7.99
CA LYS A 810 23.57 -7.75 7.87
C LYS A 810 24.02 -7.94 6.41
N ALA A 811 23.11 -7.71 5.47
CA ALA A 811 23.40 -7.80 4.04
C ALA A 811 24.42 -6.73 3.58
N SER A 812 24.38 -5.52 4.12
CA SER A 812 25.35 -4.46 3.79
C SER A 812 26.76 -4.73 4.33
N LEU A 813 26.87 -5.36 5.52
CA LEU A 813 28.15 -5.79 6.10
C LEU A 813 28.77 -6.98 5.33
N ALA A 814 27.94 -7.82 4.74
CA ALA A 814 28.36 -9.00 3.96
C ALA A 814 28.61 -8.69 2.46
N THR A 815 29.07 -7.47 2.15
CA THR A 815 29.47 -7.04 0.80
C THR A 815 30.89 -7.52 0.46
N GLU A 816 31.14 -7.75 -0.83
CA GLU A 816 32.47 -8.17 -1.32
C GLU A 816 33.49 -7.03 -1.20
N SER A 817 33.07 -5.79 -1.45
CA SER A 817 33.92 -4.62 -1.26
C SER A 817 34.11 -4.32 0.22
N PHE A 818 35.30 -4.64 0.74
CA PHE A 818 35.66 -4.28 2.11
C PHE A 818 35.78 -2.75 2.27
N ILE A 819 36.08 -2.00 1.20
CA ILE A 819 36.14 -0.53 1.21
C ILE A 819 34.73 0.04 1.45
N SER A 820 33.75 -0.48 0.73
CA SER A 820 32.34 -0.12 0.89
C SER A 820 31.83 -0.51 2.28
N ALA A 821 32.07 -1.75 2.73
CA ALA A 821 31.67 -2.22 4.06
C ALA A 821 32.30 -1.39 5.20
N ALA A 822 33.59 -1.06 5.10
CA ALA A 822 34.32 -0.31 6.13
C ALA A 822 33.78 1.12 6.33
N SER A 823 33.18 1.70 5.30
CA SER A 823 32.58 3.04 5.34
C SER A 823 31.17 3.08 5.97
N PHE A 824 30.57 1.92 6.24
CA PHE A 824 29.22 1.82 6.82
C PHE A 824 29.24 1.88 8.35
N GLN A 825 29.60 0.77 9.00
CA GLN A 825 29.68 0.56 10.45
C GLN A 825 30.73 -0.50 10.79
N GLU A 826 31.19 -0.53 12.04
CA GLU A 826 32.12 -1.55 12.56
C GLU A 826 33.44 -1.66 11.76
N THR A 827 33.97 -0.51 11.33
CA THR A 827 35.17 -0.38 10.48
C THR A 827 36.34 -1.24 10.96
N THR A 828 36.62 -1.26 12.27
CA THR A 828 37.69 -2.07 12.85
C THR A 828 37.52 -3.56 12.57
N ARG A 829 36.30 -4.10 12.73
CA ARG A 829 36.02 -5.52 12.48
C ARG A 829 36.19 -5.85 11.00
N VAL A 830 35.63 -5.04 10.12
CA VAL A 830 35.69 -5.23 8.66
C VAL A 830 37.14 -5.21 8.16
N LEU A 831 37.94 -4.22 8.58
CA LEU A 831 39.34 -4.12 8.15
C LEU A 831 40.20 -5.24 8.70
N THR A 832 39.94 -5.70 9.93
CA THR A 832 40.67 -6.84 10.52
C THR A 832 40.41 -8.12 9.74
N GLU A 833 39.15 -8.41 9.44
CA GLU A 833 38.77 -9.59 8.64
C GLU A 833 39.36 -9.53 7.23
N ALA A 834 39.28 -8.37 6.58
CA ALA A 834 39.86 -8.16 5.25
C ALA A 834 41.39 -8.32 5.25
N ALA A 835 42.08 -7.83 6.29
CA ALA A 835 43.53 -7.98 6.43
C ALA A 835 43.96 -9.43 6.67
N VAL A 836 43.24 -10.17 7.54
CA VAL A 836 43.51 -11.58 7.82
C VAL A 836 43.28 -12.46 6.59
N ALA A 837 42.21 -12.19 5.84
CA ALA A 837 41.88 -12.93 4.62
C ALA A 837 42.68 -12.47 3.38
N GLY A 838 43.46 -11.38 3.48
CA GLY A 838 44.17 -10.80 2.34
C GLY A 838 43.22 -10.38 1.20
N LYS A 839 42.02 -9.88 1.53
CA LYS A 839 40.98 -9.56 0.53
C LYS A 839 41.48 -8.47 -0.44
N ARG A 840 41.14 -8.63 -1.72
CA ARG A 840 41.40 -7.67 -2.79
C ARG A 840 40.08 -7.11 -3.30
N ASP A 841 39.97 -5.79 -3.36
CA ASP A 841 38.78 -5.11 -3.87
C ASP A 841 38.89 -4.89 -5.40
N GLU A 842 37.83 -5.24 -6.13
CA GLU A 842 37.77 -5.10 -7.59
C GLU A 842 37.15 -3.76 -8.05
N LEU A 843 36.61 -2.97 -7.12
CA LEU A 843 36.00 -1.66 -7.35
C LEU A 843 34.80 -1.70 -8.31
N ARG A 844 33.86 -2.63 -8.08
CA ARG A 844 32.69 -2.83 -8.95
C ARG A 844 31.48 -1.97 -8.56
N GLY A 845 31.38 -1.59 -7.30
CA GLY A 845 30.30 -0.79 -6.71
C GLY A 845 30.53 0.71 -6.83
N LEU A 846 29.53 1.47 -6.38
CA LEU A 846 29.54 2.93 -6.49
C LEU A 846 30.44 3.56 -5.42
N LYS A 847 30.33 3.10 -4.17
CA LYS A 847 30.91 3.75 -2.99
C LYS A 847 32.42 3.70 -2.98
N GLU A 848 33.00 2.55 -3.29
CA GLU A 848 34.45 2.39 -3.42
C GLU A 848 35.06 3.31 -4.51
N ASN A 849 34.40 3.49 -5.65
CA ASN A 849 34.88 4.37 -6.71
C ASN A 849 34.79 5.84 -6.28
N VAL A 850 33.76 6.22 -5.54
CA VAL A 850 33.67 7.55 -4.91
C VAL A 850 34.82 7.77 -3.92
N ILE A 851 35.09 6.81 -3.03
CA ILE A 851 36.14 6.91 -2.00
C ILE A 851 37.53 7.05 -2.64
N VAL A 852 37.79 6.31 -3.72
CA VAL A 852 39.09 6.32 -4.42
C VAL A 852 39.19 7.48 -5.44
N GLY A 853 38.11 8.25 -5.66
CA GLY A 853 38.09 9.41 -6.56
C GLY A 853 38.04 9.02 -8.05
N ARG A 854 37.37 7.92 -8.40
CA ARG A 854 37.15 7.44 -9.77
C ARG A 854 35.71 7.69 -10.23
N LEU A 855 35.49 7.61 -11.54
CA LEU A 855 34.15 7.59 -12.12
C LEU A 855 33.36 6.40 -11.56
N ILE A 856 32.12 6.65 -11.14
CA ILE A 856 31.22 5.60 -10.65
C ILE A 856 30.79 4.66 -11.79
N PRO A 857 30.56 3.36 -11.55
CA PRO A 857 30.14 2.39 -12.57
C PRO A 857 28.63 2.46 -12.87
N ALA A 858 28.10 3.68 -12.97
CA ALA A 858 26.71 3.98 -13.31
C ALA A 858 26.65 5.25 -14.17
N GLY A 859 25.53 5.45 -14.88
CA GLY A 859 25.30 6.56 -15.79
C GLY A 859 26.42 6.69 -16.83
N THR A 860 27.00 7.89 -16.96
CA THR A 860 28.10 8.16 -17.89
C THR A 860 29.36 7.35 -17.59
N GLY A 861 29.59 6.98 -16.33
CA GLY A 861 30.74 6.17 -15.93
C GLY A 861 30.58 4.68 -16.26
N PHE A 862 29.35 4.19 -16.48
CA PHE A 862 29.10 2.81 -16.91
C PHE A 862 29.83 2.50 -18.24
N ALA A 863 29.67 3.38 -19.24
CA ALA A 863 30.35 3.24 -20.54
C ALA A 863 31.89 3.28 -20.42
N TYR A 864 32.43 4.05 -19.47
CA TYR A 864 33.87 4.09 -19.21
C TYR A 864 34.37 2.75 -18.64
N HIS A 865 33.65 2.19 -17.67
CA HIS A 865 34.02 0.90 -17.06
C HIS A 865 33.84 -0.28 -18.02
N GLN A 866 32.82 -0.25 -18.87
CA GLN A 866 32.62 -1.25 -19.93
C GLN A 866 33.81 -1.27 -20.91
N LYS A 867 34.19 -0.11 -21.47
CA LYS A 867 35.37 0.02 -22.33
C LYS A 867 36.65 -0.44 -21.65
N ARG A 868 36.78 -0.20 -20.34
CA ARG A 868 37.94 -0.62 -19.56
C ARG A 868 37.96 -2.15 -19.35
N ALA A 869 36.81 -2.75 -19.09
CA ALA A 869 36.67 -4.20 -18.96
C ALA A 869 36.99 -4.90 -20.28
N GLU A 870 36.49 -4.39 -21.40
CA GLU A 870 36.80 -4.88 -22.76
C GLU A 870 38.31 -4.82 -23.04
N LYS A 871 38.96 -3.69 -22.76
CA LYS A 871 40.43 -3.55 -22.92
C LYS A 871 41.22 -4.55 -22.07
N ARG A 872 40.74 -4.85 -20.85
CA ARG A 872 41.37 -5.87 -19.99
C ARG A 872 41.18 -7.28 -20.53
N GLN A 873 39.97 -7.63 -20.98
CA GLN A 873 39.71 -8.93 -21.60
C GLN A 873 40.54 -9.14 -22.87
N GLN A 874 40.72 -8.09 -23.68
CA GLN A 874 41.59 -8.11 -24.86
C GLN A 874 43.07 -8.30 -24.48
N ALA A 875 43.53 -7.70 -23.38
CA ALA A 875 44.88 -7.88 -22.87
C ALA A 875 45.12 -9.29 -22.30
N ASP A 876 44.13 -9.87 -21.60
CA ASP A 876 44.21 -11.23 -21.04
C ASP A 876 44.12 -12.32 -22.13
N MET A 877 43.50 -12.03 -23.29
CA MET A 877 43.47 -12.93 -24.46
C MET A 877 44.77 -12.97 -25.27
N GLY A 878 45.83 -12.25 -24.86
CA GLY A 878 47.17 -12.39 -25.45
C GLY A 878 47.25 -12.08 -26.95
N ILE A 879 46.56 -11.03 -27.42
CA ILE A 879 46.81 -10.48 -28.76
C ILE A 879 48.06 -9.58 -28.66
N ASP A 880 49.20 -10.15 -29.03
CA ASP A 880 50.50 -9.49 -29.05
C ASP A 880 50.54 -8.43 -30.17
N PHE A 881 50.44 -7.16 -29.81
CA PHE A 881 50.47 -6.01 -30.74
C PHE A 881 51.89 -5.65 -31.22
N ASN A 882 52.88 -6.51 -31.03
CA ASN A 882 54.26 -6.25 -31.46
C ASN A 882 54.57 -6.60 -32.94
N SER A 883 53.58 -7.00 -33.74
CA SER A 883 53.78 -7.27 -35.19
C SER A 883 53.18 -6.22 -36.13
N ILE A 884 52.61 -5.13 -35.62
CA ILE A 884 52.19 -3.99 -36.45
C ILE A 884 52.95 -2.74 -36.00
N ILE A 885 54.28 -2.79 -36.11
CA ILE A 885 55.08 -1.58 -36.19
C ILE A 885 55.00 -1.11 -37.65
N VAL A 886 53.99 -0.30 -37.94
CA VAL A 886 54.07 0.58 -39.10
C VAL A 886 54.96 1.75 -38.70
N SER A 887 55.98 2.01 -39.51
CA SER A 887 57.00 3.04 -39.33
C SER A 887 56.41 4.43 -39.02
N PRO A 888 57.09 5.26 -38.20
CA PRO A 888 56.60 6.60 -37.79
C PRO A 888 56.36 7.59 -38.95
N GLU A 889 56.91 7.31 -40.14
CA GLU A 889 56.78 8.18 -41.32
C GLU A 889 55.42 8.08 -42.04
N ALA A 890 54.60 7.07 -41.75
CA ALA A 890 53.27 6.93 -42.36
C ALA A 890 52.17 7.71 -41.62
N THR A 891 52.31 7.89 -40.30
CA THR A 891 51.34 8.60 -39.46
C THR A 891 51.44 10.13 -39.59
N GLU A 892 52.61 10.69 -39.85
CA GLU A 892 52.73 12.14 -40.13
C GLU A 892 52.08 12.54 -41.47
N LYS A 893 52.13 11.67 -42.50
CA LYS A 893 51.49 11.95 -43.79
C LYS A 893 49.97 11.76 -43.78
N ALA A 894 49.44 10.90 -42.91
CA ALA A 894 47.98 10.72 -42.76
C ALA A 894 47.32 11.85 -41.97
N VAL A 895 47.98 12.35 -40.91
CA VAL A 895 47.47 13.47 -40.09
C VAL A 895 47.52 14.80 -40.85
N ILE A 896 48.46 14.98 -41.78
CA ILE A 896 48.51 16.16 -42.66
C ILE A 896 47.42 16.09 -43.74
N ALA A 897 47.08 14.90 -44.26
CA ALA A 897 46.01 14.74 -45.26
C ALA A 897 44.59 14.88 -44.68
N GLU A 898 44.34 14.45 -43.44
CA GLU A 898 43.03 14.60 -42.79
C GLU A 898 42.75 16.05 -42.31
N ASN A 899 43.79 16.82 -41.98
CA ASN A 899 43.64 18.24 -41.62
C ASN A 899 43.46 19.17 -42.84
N GLU A 900 43.84 18.75 -44.04
CA GLU A 900 43.53 19.48 -45.28
C GLU A 900 42.09 19.21 -45.78
N GLN A 901 41.48 18.08 -45.40
CA GLN A 901 40.08 17.79 -45.73
C GLN A 901 39.07 18.44 -44.76
N SER A 902 39.44 18.68 -43.49
CA SER A 902 38.56 19.36 -42.53
C SER A 902 38.50 20.88 -42.75
N SER A 903 39.58 21.51 -43.25
CA SER A 903 39.61 22.93 -43.57
C SER A 903 38.85 23.28 -44.85
N ALA A 904 38.83 22.39 -45.85
CA ALA A 904 38.05 22.57 -47.08
C ALA A 904 36.52 22.47 -46.87
N THR A 905 36.07 21.71 -45.87
CA THR A 905 34.64 21.60 -45.53
C THR A 905 34.10 22.81 -44.76
N ASP A 906 34.94 23.49 -43.97
CA ASP A 906 34.56 24.71 -43.25
C ASP A 906 34.51 25.94 -44.16
N GLU A 907 35.40 26.06 -45.16
CA GLU A 907 35.31 27.12 -46.18
C GLU A 907 34.10 26.95 -47.11
N ALA A 908 33.73 25.71 -47.46
CA ALA A 908 32.53 25.43 -48.24
C ALA A 908 31.24 25.76 -47.47
N ALA A 909 31.19 25.45 -46.16
CA ALA A 909 30.05 25.77 -45.29
C ALA A 909 29.89 27.27 -45.03
N GLN A 910 31.00 28.02 -44.90
CA GLN A 910 30.96 29.48 -44.77
C GLN A 910 30.58 30.19 -46.09
N SER A 911 30.99 29.67 -47.25
CA SER A 911 30.58 30.22 -48.55
C SER A 911 29.09 30.01 -48.85
N LEU A 912 28.53 28.87 -48.43
CA LEU A 912 27.10 28.55 -48.60
C LEU A 912 26.23 29.39 -47.66
N ALA A 913 26.70 29.65 -46.43
CA ALA A 913 26.04 30.56 -45.49
C ALA A 913 26.07 32.04 -45.95
N ALA A 914 27.14 32.46 -46.64
CA ALA A 914 27.23 33.80 -47.24
C ALA A 914 26.33 33.97 -48.47
N LEU A 915 26.20 32.92 -49.31
CA LEU A 915 25.30 32.92 -50.47
C LEU A 915 23.81 32.88 -50.09
N LEU A 916 23.45 32.18 -49.00
CA LEU A 916 22.07 32.12 -48.50
C LEU A 916 21.61 33.42 -47.82
N ASN A 917 22.53 34.21 -47.26
CA ASN A 917 22.23 35.51 -46.66
C ASN A 917 22.19 36.68 -47.66
N ALA A 918 22.70 36.50 -48.89
CA ALA A 918 22.68 37.52 -49.94
C ALA A 918 21.40 37.51 -50.82
N GLY A 919 20.44 36.62 -50.54
CA GLY A 919 19.18 36.49 -51.28
C GLY A 919 17.94 37.05 -50.57
N LEU A 920 18.12 37.90 -49.55
CA LEU A 920 17.02 38.41 -48.71
C LEU A 920 16.96 39.95 -48.58
N ASP A 921 17.65 40.68 -49.44
CA ASP A 921 17.40 42.12 -49.66
C ASP A 921 17.31 42.40 -51.17
N ASP A 922 16.15 42.09 -51.75
CA ASP A 922 15.47 42.82 -52.85
C ASP A 922 14.04 42.28 -53.05
#